data_AF-A0A8R2R8Q4-F1
#
_entry.id   AF-A0A8R2R8Q4-F1
#
_cell.length_a   1.000
_cell.length_b   1.000
_cell.length_c   1.000
_cell.angle_alpha   90.00
_cell.angle_beta   90.00
_cell.angle_gamma   90.00
#
_symmetry.space_group_name_H-M   'P 1'
#
loop_
_entity.id
_entity.type
_entity.pdbx_description
1 polymer ?
#
loop_
_entity_poly.entity_id
_entity_poly.type
_entity_poly.pdbx_seq_one_letter_code
_entity_poly.pdbx_strand_id
1 'polypeptide(L)'
;MKQKIPDHHRSSASAFSDGDNTVDENNGILSDDDKPKSPLKSPRRKSGYPRRLGRSEFSMDEDDYSPSNSVTSVNSLASLLREKLQSIPQKIRKKPSDYKLKAFVALMFLAVAFFIGFAYVLYHQQAHSKTYFRNVQLNEPKRLIRIYNEDDVEILKANLAVGVQGKIKAFPCLPEDRRNGSQCLEWLHTLRFYMKSQPHDPGLDNTTCYSIHWQALRPDVTPTDCFDWGDTKVHWYGGGQSFNLTWPLDAGSISFTPFVTGDMQKSQWGNLLTRYFINTKGAAIIVDEETPLHVAVKPDTKEICIRAKYDDFAFANKITEFPEMRYNICTSIDMKSLHTSIHSHRSSPLWDGLKPADMQTLDSLISEPVWQIAPRFKHELQAETIAKYTEDVINLGFLKQGHVLINEHWQNEIGDLEVDKSRFETLNVTVDKLHRRGFKVAFTIQPFISTESQNFAETVQKRLLVSERNSDRRIPALTRFKSLPSAGVLDITNNRSVPWILDKLQAVIDEYHIDSFYFDLGTAYDIPHYYRCESFLINPDHYKTIFTKTFEKALNIIGVSSAISLPRPPIFVSLPPFESSWEAMRRVIPTMLTYGVNGFPFLMPGAVGGDIYWPGSEQFLPSSKGSMDPMNITQENGIDLPERELYMRWLQMATFLPVMKFTHLPSKYNDERVLEMAKNLTLLRQKLVTPLLLKYKREALEEGLPLIRPLWQVSGGEAAPRVDDEFALGDELVVAPVLHQGQTTREVYLPAGLWQDGIDNSLRKGNRWMHEYKVPVDKVAYFIRRPDDLRFR
;
A
#
# COMPACT_ATOMS: atom_id res chain seq x y z
N MET A 1 44.96 37.54 38.30
CA MET A 1 46.37 37.54 38.74
C MET A 1 47.21 36.64 37.81
N LYS A 2 48.53 36.58 38.03
CA LYS A 2 49.55 35.75 37.35
C LYS A 2 49.21 34.24 37.31
N GLN A 3 49.74 33.35 36.44
CA GLN A 3 50.58 33.44 35.22
C GLN A 3 50.57 32.10 34.41
N LYS A 4 50.87 32.18 33.09
CA LYS A 4 51.55 31.22 32.15
C LYS A 4 51.83 29.75 32.58
N ILE A 5 51.48 28.71 31.78
CA ILE A 5 52.22 28.13 30.59
C ILE A 5 53.61 27.53 30.99
N PRO A 6 54.04 26.31 30.59
CA PRO A 6 53.80 25.64 29.28
C PRO A 6 53.49 24.10 29.26
N ASP A 7 53.34 23.59 28.04
CA ASP A 7 53.30 22.20 27.55
C ASP A 7 54.59 21.38 27.76
N HIS A 8 54.56 20.03 27.62
CA HIS A 8 55.29 19.29 26.55
C HIS A 8 55.19 17.72 26.62
N HIS A 9 55.35 17.08 25.45
CA HIS A 9 55.58 15.64 25.14
C HIS A 9 54.56 14.58 25.63
N ARG A 10 54.12 13.55 24.88
CA ARG A 10 54.63 12.64 23.79
C ARG A 10 55.43 11.39 24.22
N SER A 11 54.70 10.26 24.15
CA SER A 11 55.08 8.96 23.51
C SER A 11 56.08 7.99 24.18
N SER A 12 55.99 6.73 23.72
CA SER A 12 56.71 5.49 24.13
C SER A 12 56.47 5.02 25.57
N ALA A 13 56.01 3.81 25.90
CA ALA A 13 55.98 2.46 25.29
C ALA A 13 57.12 1.52 25.75
N SER A 14 56.78 0.64 26.70
CA SER A 14 57.44 -0.63 27.04
C SER A 14 56.65 -1.30 28.18
N ALA A 15 56.81 -2.58 28.54
CA ALA A 15 56.96 -3.82 27.77
C ALA A 15 57.17 -4.97 28.77
N PHE A 16 56.35 -6.03 28.68
CA PHE A 16 56.62 -7.40 29.14
C PHE A 16 56.89 -7.73 30.62
N SER A 17 56.58 -9.00 30.92
CA SER A 17 57.19 -9.87 31.94
C SER A 17 56.78 -9.68 33.42
N ASP A 18 56.50 -10.73 34.20
CA ASP A 18 56.00 -12.09 33.90
C ASP A 18 55.47 -12.74 35.19
N GLY A 19 54.66 -13.79 35.05
CA GLY A 19 54.46 -14.81 36.09
C GLY A 19 53.39 -14.54 37.17
N ASP A 20 52.92 -15.57 37.88
CA ASP A 20 53.21 -17.00 37.69
C ASP A 20 52.15 -17.90 38.35
N ASN A 21 51.81 -19.03 37.70
CA ASN A 21 51.23 -20.29 38.23
C ASN A 21 49.97 -20.26 39.16
N THR A 22 49.13 -21.29 39.32
CA THR A 22 48.74 -22.56 38.65
C THR A 22 47.42 -23.00 39.32
N VAL A 23 46.50 -23.79 38.75
CA VAL A 23 46.51 -25.26 38.62
C VAL A 23 45.17 -25.64 37.95
N ASP A 24 45.21 -26.40 36.85
CA ASP A 24 44.40 -27.60 36.48
C ASP A 24 42.85 -27.64 36.70
N GLU A 25 42.02 -28.36 35.95
CA GLU A 25 42.17 -29.39 34.89
C GLU A 25 40.82 -29.43 34.08
N ASN A 26 40.60 -30.08 32.93
CA ASN A 26 41.36 -31.06 32.13
C ASN A 26 41.02 -30.94 30.61
N ASN A 27 41.78 -31.66 29.77
CA ASN A 27 41.87 -31.71 28.30
C ASN A 27 40.60 -32.14 27.53
N GLY A 28 40.51 -32.08 26.19
CA GLY A 28 41.43 -31.66 25.10
C GLY A 28 40.67 -31.69 23.75
N ILE A 29 40.95 -30.91 22.69
CA ILE A 29 42.19 -30.56 21.93
C ILE A 29 42.56 -31.59 20.83
N LEU A 30 42.91 -31.04 19.65
CA LEU A 30 43.46 -31.57 18.38
C LEU A 30 42.49 -31.39 17.20
N SER A 31 42.58 -30.39 16.30
CA SER A 31 43.71 -29.74 15.57
C SER A 31 44.52 -30.73 14.71
N ASP A 32 44.55 -30.67 13.37
CA ASP A 32 44.77 -29.58 12.40
C ASP A 32 46.28 -29.31 12.13
N ASP A 33 46.70 -29.40 10.86
CA ASP A 33 48.02 -29.00 10.31
C ASP A 33 48.13 -29.36 8.78
N ASP A 34 48.98 -28.77 7.93
CA ASP A 34 49.04 -27.36 7.46
C ASP A 34 49.87 -27.23 6.14
N LYS A 35 49.83 -26.04 5.52
CA LYS A 35 50.85 -25.34 4.69
C LYS A 35 51.07 -25.72 3.19
N PRO A 36 51.60 -24.77 2.35
CA PRO A 36 51.21 -24.63 0.94
C PRO A 36 52.38 -24.26 -0.03
N LYS A 37 52.10 -23.44 -1.08
CA LYS A 37 53.00 -22.79 -2.11
C LYS A 37 53.25 -23.67 -3.37
N SER A 38 53.49 -23.16 -4.59
CA SER A 38 53.37 -21.82 -5.25
C SER A 38 53.46 -21.98 -6.81
N PRO A 39 53.13 -20.98 -7.66
CA PRO A 39 52.85 -21.18 -9.11
C PRO A 39 53.99 -20.80 -10.07
N LEU A 40 53.84 -21.06 -11.40
CA LEU A 40 54.15 -20.10 -12.51
C LEU A 40 53.92 -20.61 -13.97
N LYS A 41 53.63 -19.65 -14.87
CA LYS A 41 53.87 -19.58 -16.35
C LYS A 41 52.89 -20.25 -17.37
N SER A 42 52.87 -19.64 -18.56
CA SER A 42 52.10 -19.92 -19.80
C SER A 42 53.09 -19.90 -21.02
N PRO A 43 52.74 -20.06 -22.34
CA PRO A 43 51.81 -19.19 -23.11
C PRO A 43 51.08 -19.86 -24.33
N ARG A 44 50.81 -19.08 -25.41
CA ARG A 44 49.79 -19.24 -26.48
C ARG A 44 50.20 -19.96 -27.80
N ARG A 45 49.19 -20.58 -28.45
CA ARG A 45 48.79 -20.58 -29.90
C ARG A 45 49.73 -21.00 -31.07
N LYS A 46 49.14 -21.90 -31.90
CA LYS A 46 48.98 -21.90 -33.39
C LYS A 46 50.06 -22.44 -34.37
N SER A 47 49.56 -23.35 -35.23
CA SER A 47 49.74 -23.52 -36.70
C SER A 47 51.05 -24.01 -37.34
N GLY A 48 50.90 -24.99 -38.25
CA GLY A 48 51.89 -25.39 -39.27
C GLY A 48 51.28 -26.32 -40.36
N TYR A 49 51.39 -25.92 -41.63
CA TYR A 49 51.07 -26.70 -42.86
C TYR A 49 52.37 -26.79 -43.68
N PRO A 50 52.60 -27.80 -44.57
CA PRO A 50 52.07 -27.82 -45.96
C PRO A 50 51.78 -29.30 -46.42
N ARG A 51 51.91 -29.88 -47.63
CA ARG A 51 52.22 -29.59 -49.07
C ARG A 51 51.88 -30.92 -49.82
N ARG A 52 51.46 -31.07 -51.09
CA ARG A 52 50.71 -30.29 -52.12
C ARG A 52 50.42 -31.28 -53.31
N LEU A 53 49.50 -30.96 -54.22
CA LEU A 53 49.20 -31.63 -55.52
C LEU A 53 48.37 -32.95 -55.45
N GLY A 54 47.39 -33.18 -56.34
CA GLY A 54 46.78 -32.26 -57.33
C GLY A 54 45.78 -32.91 -58.30
N ARG A 55 45.03 -32.05 -59.04
CA ARG A 55 44.40 -32.20 -60.38
C ARG A 55 43.46 -33.42 -60.64
N SER A 56 42.17 -33.36 -60.97
CA SER A 56 41.22 -32.41 -61.62
C SER A 56 41.11 -32.45 -63.16
N GLU A 57 39.96 -32.87 -63.70
CA GLU A 57 39.27 -32.40 -64.94
C GLU A 57 37.89 -33.13 -65.03
N PHE A 58 36.75 -32.43 -65.28
CA PHE A 58 36.00 -32.25 -66.55
C PHE A 58 35.50 -33.56 -67.23
N SER A 59 34.30 -33.69 -67.83
CA SER A 59 33.02 -32.93 -67.92
C SER A 59 31.98 -33.83 -68.70
N MET A 60 30.74 -33.49 -69.16
CA MET A 60 29.88 -32.28 -69.20
C MET A 60 28.37 -32.70 -69.40
N ASP A 61 27.53 -31.83 -70.01
CA ASP A 61 26.23 -32.05 -70.75
C ASP A 61 24.98 -32.58 -69.97
N GLU A 62 23.91 -31.78 -69.74
CA GLU A 62 22.76 -31.31 -70.60
C GLU A 62 21.48 -32.21 -70.43
N ASP A 63 20.21 -31.75 -70.36
CA ASP A 63 19.66 -30.37 -70.33
C ASP A 63 18.20 -30.25 -69.77
N ASP A 64 17.81 -29.00 -69.44
CA ASP A 64 16.50 -28.29 -69.43
C ASP A 64 15.13 -28.76 -68.80
N TYR A 65 14.58 -27.83 -67.99
CA TYR A 65 13.19 -27.32 -67.78
C TYR A 65 11.91 -28.20 -67.60
N SER A 66 11.34 -28.11 -66.39
CA SER A 66 10.01 -27.56 -65.97
C SER A 66 8.78 -27.51 -66.94
N PRO A 67 7.49 -27.57 -66.47
CA PRO A 67 7.01 -27.11 -65.13
C PRO A 67 5.81 -27.84 -64.44
N SER A 68 5.58 -27.42 -63.17
CA SER A 68 4.31 -27.20 -62.42
C SER A 68 3.35 -28.32 -61.94
N ASN A 69 2.75 -28.02 -60.77
CA ASN A 69 1.59 -28.62 -60.08
C ASN A 69 1.72 -30.02 -59.43
N SER A 70 1.18 -30.29 -58.22
CA SER A 70 0.69 -29.41 -57.12
C SER A 70 0.49 -30.18 -55.79
N VAL A 71 0.32 -29.45 -54.67
CA VAL A 71 -0.39 -29.84 -53.41
C VAL A 71 0.24 -30.92 -52.45
N THR A 72 0.88 -30.39 -51.40
CA THR A 72 0.84 -30.75 -49.94
C THR A 72 1.35 -32.08 -49.33
N SER A 73 1.69 -31.92 -48.05
CA SER A 73 1.80 -32.91 -46.94
C SER A 73 3.19 -33.49 -46.60
N VAL A 74 3.70 -32.99 -45.48
CA VAL A 74 4.84 -33.49 -44.69
C VAL A 74 4.64 -34.96 -44.29
N ASN A 75 5.68 -35.80 -44.45
CA ASN A 75 6.01 -36.92 -43.54
C ASN A 75 7.34 -37.65 -43.88
N SER A 76 8.43 -36.90 -44.13
CA SER A 76 9.75 -37.50 -44.45
C SER A 76 10.55 -37.94 -43.19
N LEU A 77 9.99 -38.90 -42.44
CA LEU A 77 10.70 -39.65 -41.39
C LEU A 77 10.63 -41.18 -41.57
N ALA A 78 9.72 -41.67 -42.42
CA ALA A 78 9.57 -43.10 -42.71
C ALA A 78 10.58 -43.66 -43.75
N SER A 79 11.25 -42.78 -44.50
CA SER A 79 12.22 -43.14 -45.55
C SER A 79 13.60 -43.48 -44.97
N LEU A 80 14.16 -42.62 -44.12
CA LEU A 80 15.51 -42.75 -43.55
C LEU A 80 15.72 -44.00 -42.68
N LEU A 81 14.64 -44.57 -42.11
CA LEU A 81 14.70 -45.84 -41.38
C LEU A 81 14.86 -47.08 -42.28
N ARG A 82 14.65 -46.95 -43.61
CA ARG A 82 14.53 -48.10 -44.51
C ARG A 82 15.87 -48.62 -45.05
N GLU A 83 16.92 -47.80 -45.03
CA GLU A 83 18.20 -48.10 -45.69
C GLU A 83 19.25 -48.70 -44.74
N LYS A 84 19.14 -48.50 -43.42
CA LYS A 84 20.06 -49.08 -42.42
C LYS A 84 19.79 -50.55 -42.05
N LEU A 85 18.77 -51.19 -42.64
CA LEU A 85 18.32 -52.54 -42.27
C LEU A 85 18.65 -53.66 -43.27
N GLN A 86 19.38 -53.37 -44.36
CA GLN A 86 19.78 -54.37 -45.36
C GLN A 86 21.29 -54.66 -45.36
N SER A 87 21.80 -55.33 -44.32
CA SER A 87 23.19 -55.83 -44.30
C SER A 87 23.44 -56.99 -43.32
N ILE A 88 22.48 -57.91 -43.13
CA ILE A 88 22.69 -59.18 -42.39
C ILE A 88 22.22 -60.38 -43.24
N PRO A 89 23.01 -61.46 -43.40
CA PRO A 89 22.68 -62.55 -44.33
C PRO A 89 21.51 -63.45 -43.92
N GLN A 90 20.86 -64.06 -44.90
CA GLN A 90 19.88 -65.14 -44.66
C GLN A 90 20.57 -66.41 -44.12
N LYS A 91 20.20 -66.86 -42.92
CA LYS A 91 20.29 -68.27 -42.51
C LYS A 91 19.34 -68.57 -41.33
N ILE A 92 18.98 -69.85 -41.20
CA ILE A 92 18.09 -70.42 -40.16
C ILE A 92 16.60 -70.02 -40.27
N ARG A 93 15.87 -70.70 -41.16
CA ARG A 93 14.43 -70.97 -40.98
C ARG A 93 14.26 -72.04 -39.88
N LYS A 94 13.65 -71.72 -38.72
CA LYS A 94 12.95 -72.70 -37.85
C LYS A 94 12.14 -72.02 -36.72
N LYS A 95 10.81 -72.21 -36.76
CA LYS A 95 9.75 -71.72 -35.84
C LYS A 95 9.65 -70.18 -35.64
N PRO A 96 8.42 -69.60 -35.61
CA PRO A 96 8.23 -68.21 -35.24
C PRO A 96 8.45 -68.00 -33.73
N SER A 97 8.91 -66.80 -33.37
CA SER A 97 9.25 -66.42 -32.00
C SER A 97 8.01 -66.10 -31.16
N ASP A 98 7.46 -67.12 -30.50
CA ASP A 98 6.35 -67.02 -29.53
C ASP A 98 6.60 -65.96 -28.43
N TYR A 99 7.87 -65.75 -28.07
CA TYR A 99 8.31 -64.68 -27.15
C TYR A 99 8.09 -63.25 -27.67
N LYS A 100 8.05 -62.99 -28.99
CA LYS A 100 7.72 -61.64 -29.51
C LYS A 100 6.25 -61.31 -29.34
N LEU A 101 5.35 -62.29 -29.56
CA LEU A 101 3.92 -62.12 -29.33
C LEU A 101 3.64 -61.93 -27.83
N LYS A 102 4.28 -62.75 -26.98
CA LYS A 102 4.17 -62.62 -25.52
C LYS A 102 4.72 -61.30 -24.98
N ALA A 103 5.84 -60.80 -25.52
CA ALA A 103 6.36 -59.48 -25.17
C ALA A 103 5.42 -58.34 -25.61
N PHE A 104 4.83 -58.42 -26.81
CA PHE A 104 3.84 -57.45 -27.28
C PHE A 104 2.60 -57.45 -26.39
N VAL A 105 2.03 -58.63 -26.08
CA VAL A 105 0.87 -58.78 -25.19
C VAL A 105 1.18 -58.31 -23.77
N ALA A 106 2.38 -58.58 -23.23
CA ALA A 106 2.79 -58.08 -21.92
C ALA A 106 2.92 -56.55 -21.90
N LEU A 107 3.44 -55.93 -22.95
CA LEU A 107 3.52 -54.46 -23.08
C LEU A 107 2.12 -53.85 -23.23
N MET A 108 1.22 -54.50 -23.98
CA MET A 108 -0.19 -54.12 -24.11
C MET A 108 -0.92 -54.21 -22.75
N PHE A 109 -0.68 -55.28 -21.98
CA PHE A 109 -1.21 -55.45 -20.63
C PHE A 109 -0.65 -54.41 -19.65
N LEU A 110 0.65 -54.11 -19.70
CA LEU A 110 1.25 -53.03 -18.91
C LEU A 110 0.70 -51.65 -19.28
N ALA A 111 0.44 -51.39 -20.56
CA ALA A 111 -0.22 -50.16 -20.99
C ALA A 111 -1.67 -50.07 -20.49
N VAL A 112 -2.44 -51.15 -20.55
CA VAL A 112 -3.80 -51.21 -19.99
C VAL A 112 -3.78 -51.04 -18.46
N ALA A 113 -2.86 -51.70 -17.76
CA ALA A 113 -2.68 -51.54 -16.32
C ALA A 113 -2.25 -50.12 -15.94
N PHE A 114 -1.40 -49.49 -16.76
CA PHE A 114 -1.05 -48.07 -16.60
C PHE A 114 -2.25 -47.16 -16.83
N PHE A 115 -3.03 -47.34 -17.90
CA PHE A 115 -4.21 -46.51 -18.15
C PHE A 115 -5.32 -46.71 -17.11
N ILE A 116 -5.55 -47.94 -16.63
CA ILE A 116 -6.49 -48.22 -15.54
C ILE A 116 -5.98 -47.62 -14.22
N GLY A 117 -4.68 -47.76 -13.90
CA GLY A 117 -4.07 -47.16 -12.72
C GLY A 117 -4.08 -45.63 -12.75
N PHE A 118 -3.82 -45.03 -13.91
CA PHE A 118 -3.87 -43.58 -14.14
C PHE A 118 -5.30 -43.05 -14.05
N ALA A 119 -6.26 -43.72 -14.68
CA ALA A 119 -7.69 -43.40 -14.55
C ALA A 119 -8.18 -43.56 -13.11
N TYR A 120 -7.74 -44.59 -12.38
CA TYR A 120 -8.03 -44.77 -10.96
C TYR A 120 -7.43 -43.66 -10.11
N VAL A 121 -6.18 -43.25 -10.35
CA VAL A 121 -5.54 -42.12 -9.66
C VAL A 121 -6.26 -40.80 -9.94
N LEU A 122 -6.63 -40.52 -11.20
CA LEU A 122 -7.41 -39.33 -11.55
C LEU A 122 -8.80 -39.35 -10.91
N TYR A 123 -9.51 -40.48 -10.98
CA TYR A 123 -10.80 -40.69 -10.32
C TYR A 123 -10.71 -40.48 -8.81
N HIS A 124 -9.68 -41.01 -8.15
CA HIS A 124 -9.50 -40.86 -6.70
C HIS A 124 -9.08 -39.44 -6.30
N GLN A 125 -8.39 -38.70 -7.18
CA GLN A 125 -8.13 -37.27 -6.99
C GLN A 125 -9.40 -36.42 -7.17
N GLN A 126 -10.23 -36.74 -8.17
CA GLN A 126 -11.51 -36.07 -8.43
C GLN A 126 -12.56 -36.37 -7.34
N ALA A 127 -12.65 -37.61 -6.86
CA ALA A 127 -13.59 -38.03 -5.81
C ALA A 127 -13.36 -37.35 -4.45
N HIS A 128 -12.21 -36.70 -4.25
CA HIS A 128 -11.91 -35.87 -3.08
C HIS A 128 -12.14 -34.37 -3.30
N SER A 129 -12.46 -33.95 -4.53
CA SER A 129 -12.87 -32.58 -4.87
C SER A 129 -14.40 -32.52 -4.89
N LYS A 130 -15.00 -31.82 -3.93
CA LYS A 130 -16.46 -31.62 -3.87
C LYS A 130 -16.80 -30.27 -4.47
N THR A 131 -17.68 -30.27 -5.47
CA THR A 131 -18.25 -29.04 -6.03
C THR A 131 -19.40 -28.57 -5.16
N TYR A 132 -19.28 -27.35 -4.65
CA TYR A 132 -20.30 -26.61 -3.91
C TYR A 132 -20.76 -25.41 -4.73
N PHE A 133 -22.04 -25.03 -4.59
CA PHE A 133 -22.61 -23.80 -5.19
C PHE A 133 -22.30 -23.61 -6.70
N ARG A 134 -22.26 -24.73 -7.46
CA ARG A 134 -21.80 -24.85 -8.87
C ARG A 134 -20.32 -24.53 -9.11
N ASN A 135 -19.83 -23.36 -8.70
CA ASN A 135 -18.56 -22.80 -9.16
C ASN A 135 -17.40 -22.93 -8.14
N VAL A 136 -17.66 -23.46 -6.95
CA VAL A 136 -16.66 -23.60 -5.87
C VAL A 136 -16.23 -25.06 -5.74
N GLN A 137 -14.96 -25.37 -5.97
CA GLN A 137 -14.40 -26.71 -5.75
C GLN A 137 -13.58 -26.73 -4.45
N LEU A 138 -13.92 -27.62 -3.52
CA LEU A 138 -13.18 -27.84 -2.28
C LEU A 138 -12.57 -29.25 -2.26
N ASN A 139 -11.24 -29.33 -2.29
CA ASN A 139 -10.50 -30.57 -2.07
C ASN A 139 -10.27 -30.77 -0.57
N GLU A 140 -11.16 -31.54 0.07
CA GLU A 140 -11.21 -31.69 1.53
C GLU A 140 -9.87 -32.18 2.15
N PRO A 141 -9.19 -33.23 1.63
CA PRO A 141 -7.94 -33.72 2.24
C PRO A 141 -6.75 -32.78 2.09
N LYS A 142 -6.73 -31.94 1.04
CA LYS A 142 -5.69 -30.92 0.84
C LYS A 142 -6.05 -29.57 1.48
N ARG A 143 -7.29 -29.39 1.94
CA ARG A 143 -7.88 -28.11 2.36
C ARG A 143 -7.68 -27.01 1.30
N LEU A 144 -7.75 -27.37 0.01
CA LEU A 144 -7.58 -26.45 -1.12
C LEU A 144 -8.95 -26.06 -1.67
N ILE A 145 -9.27 -24.77 -1.67
CA ILE A 145 -10.45 -24.20 -2.35
C ILE A 145 -10.05 -23.55 -3.67
N ARG A 146 -10.93 -23.68 -4.66
CA ARG A 146 -10.86 -23.02 -5.98
C ARG A 146 -12.21 -22.45 -6.34
N ILE A 147 -12.22 -21.28 -6.96
CA ILE A 147 -13.42 -20.62 -7.46
C ILE A 147 -13.22 -20.28 -8.94
N TYR A 148 -14.21 -20.65 -9.74
CA TYR A 148 -14.20 -20.49 -11.19
C TYR A 148 -15.27 -19.49 -11.65
N ASN A 149 -15.03 -18.79 -12.77
CA ASN A 149 -16.06 -17.96 -13.40
C ASN A 149 -17.09 -18.82 -14.17
N GLU A 150 -17.99 -18.20 -14.91
CA GLU A 150 -18.99 -18.92 -15.72
C GLU A 150 -18.37 -19.63 -16.95
N ASP A 151 -17.14 -19.30 -17.33
CA ASP A 151 -16.35 -19.92 -18.42
C ASP A 151 -15.37 -21.02 -17.93
N ASP A 152 -15.55 -21.55 -16.70
CA ASP A 152 -14.65 -22.53 -16.06
C ASP A 152 -13.19 -22.06 -15.87
N VAL A 153 -12.92 -20.74 -15.81
CA VAL A 153 -11.58 -20.17 -15.57
C VAL A 153 -11.32 -19.97 -14.07
N GLU A 154 -10.18 -20.48 -13.55
CA GLU A 154 -9.78 -20.34 -12.14
C GLU A 154 -9.47 -18.87 -11.78
N ILE A 155 -10.39 -18.21 -11.08
CA ILE A 155 -10.29 -16.81 -10.59
C ILE A 155 -9.44 -16.73 -9.32
N LEU A 156 -9.69 -17.66 -8.39
CA LEU A 156 -9.11 -17.66 -7.06
C LEU A 156 -8.83 -19.10 -6.59
N LYS A 157 -7.69 -19.25 -5.92
CA LYS A 157 -7.16 -20.49 -5.37
C LYS A 157 -6.61 -20.17 -3.99
N ALA A 158 -6.99 -20.95 -2.97
CA ALA A 158 -6.51 -20.73 -1.61
C ALA A 158 -6.29 -22.03 -0.81
N ASN A 159 -5.21 -22.04 -0.04
CA ASN A 159 -4.87 -23.07 0.93
C ASN A 159 -5.51 -22.70 2.28
N LEU A 160 -6.36 -23.56 2.82
CA LEU A 160 -7.15 -23.29 4.01
C LEU A 160 -6.60 -23.98 5.27
N ALA A 161 -6.79 -23.35 6.43
CA ALA A 161 -6.30 -23.80 7.74
C ALA A 161 -4.82 -24.21 7.75
N VAL A 162 -3.98 -23.40 7.09
CA VAL A 162 -2.53 -23.58 6.92
C VAL A 162 -1.84 -23.62 8.29
N GLY A 163 -0.91 -24.56 8.45
CA GLY A 163 -0.16 -24.76 9.70
C GLY A 163 -0.91 -25.57 10.77
N VAL A 164 -2.23 -25.73 10.68
CA VAL A 164 -3.00 -26.53 11.66
C VAL A 164 -2.73 -28.02 11.43
N GLN A 165 -2.00 -28.62 12.38
CA GLN A 165 -1.73 -30.05 12.47
C GLN A 165 -2.96 -30.79 12.99
N GLY A 166 -3.32 -31.93 12.37
CA GLY A 166 -4.51 -32.68 12.78
C GLY A 166 -4.89 -33.80 11.83
N LYS A 167 -6.04 -34.43 12.10
CA LYS A 167 -6.61 -35.49 11.25
C LYS A 167 -6.95 -34.94 9.87
N ILE A 168 -6.54 -35.63 8.80
CA ILE A 168 -6.66 -35.15 7.41
C ILE A 168 -8.13 -35.02 6.96
N LYS A 169 -9.02 -35.86 7.51
CA LYS A 169 -10.44 -35.95 7.12
C LYS A 169 -11.32 -35.06 8.01
N ALA A 170 -12.25 -34.35 7.39
CA ALA A 170 -13.29 -33.58 8.08
C ALA A 170 -14.56 -34.42 8.30
N PHE A 171 -15.41 -33.96 9.21
CA PHE A 171 -16.71 -34.57 9.51
C PHE A 171 -17.82 -33.53 9.38
N PRO A 172 -19.03 -33.87 8.90
CA PRO A 172 -20.17 -32.97 8.97
C PRO A 172 -20.48 -32.61 10.43
N CYS A 173 -20.71 -31.34 10.71
CA CYS A 173 -20.98 -30.87 12.08
C CYS A 173 -22.22 -31.55 12.71
N LEU A 174 -22.27 -31.59 14.04
CA LEU A 174 -23.41 -32.09 14.81
C LEU A 174 -24.69 -31.28 14.51
N PRO A 175 -25.90 -31.84 14.70
CA PRO A 175 -27.16 -31.15 14.41
C PRO A 175 -27.28 -29.75 15.05
N GLU A 176 -26.88 -29.62 16.31
CA GLU A 176 -26.87 -28.39 17.11
C GLU A 176 -25.91 -27.30 16.56
N ASP A 177 -24.84 -27.71 15.89
CA ASP A 177 -23.80 -26.80 15.39
C ASP A 177 -24.07 -26.27 13.98
N ARG A 178 -25.14 -26.74 13.30
CA ARG A 178 -25.46 -26.40 11.91
C ARG A 178 -26.19 -25.06 11.81
N ARG A 179 -25.62 -24.12 11.05
CA ARG A 179 -26.25 -22.83 10.73
C ARG A 179 -27.08 -22.94 9.44
N ASN A 180 -28.32 -22.45 9.44
CA ASN A 180 -29.24 -22.59 8.30
C ASN A 180 -28.67 -22.06 6.98
N GLY A 181 -28.71 -22.91 5.95
CA GLY A 181 -28.19 -22.60 4.60
C GLY A 181 -26.65 -22.61 4.48
N SER A 182 -25.92 -23.04 5.51
CA SER A 182 -24.46 -23.21 5.44
C SER A 182 -24.06 -24.69 5.29
N GLN A 183 -22.94 -24.92 4.61
CA GLN A 183 -22.20 -26.18 4.67
C GLN A 183 -21.25 -26.11 5.87
N CYS A 184 -21.32 -27.11 6.76
CA CYS A 184 -20.53 -27.13 7.99
C CYS A 184 -19.64 -28.38 8.06
N LEU A 185 -18.34 -28.17 8.26
CA LEU A 185 -17.31 -29.20 8.43
C LEU A 185 -16.53 -28.97 9.73
N GLU A 186 -16.19 -30.04 10.44
CA GLU A 186 -15.35 -29.97 11.63
C GLU A 186 -14.16 -30.94 11.55
N TRP A 187 -12.99 -30.44 11.95
CA TRP A 187 -11.78 -31.22 12.20
C TRP A 187 -11.69 -31.57 13.70
N LEU A 188 -12.68 -32.35 14.19
CA LEU A 188 -12.76 -32.97 15.52
C LEU A 188 -12.13 -32.14 16.66
N HIS A 189 -12.93 -31.24 17.26
CA HIS A 189 -12.54 -30.39 18.40
C HIS A 189 -11.29 -29.51 18.17
N THR A 190 -10.92 -29.23 16.90
CA THR A 190 -9.78 -28.37 16.55
C THR A 190 -10.25 -27.10 15.84
N LEU A 191 -10.90 -27.27 14.68
CA LEU A 191 -11.49 -26.21 13.86
C LEU A 191 -12.87 -26.61 13.38
N ARG A 192 -13.77 -25.63 13.32
CA ARG A 192 -15.05 -25.72 12.62
C ARG A 192 -15.10 -24.71 11.48
N PHE A 193 -15.63 -25.12 10.34
CA PHE A 193 -15.71 -24.37 9.09
C PHE A 193 -17.16 -24.27 8.65
N TYR A 194 -17.59 -23.06 8.32
CA TYR A 194 -18.88 -22.75 7.73
C TYR A 194 -18.66 -22.07 6.38
N MET A 195 -19.36 -22.54 5.35
CA MET A 195 -19.37 -21.91 4.02
C MET A 195 -20.80 -21.73 3.52
N LYS A 196 -21.16 -20.52 3.11
CA LYS A 196 -22.51 -20.17 2.65
C LYS A 196 -22.43 -19.22 1.45
N SER A 197 -23.05 -19.58 0.33
CA SER A 197 -23.37 -18.61 -0.71
C SER A 197 -24.34 -17.57 -0.14
N GLN A 198 -23.99 -16.30 -0.27
CA GLN A 198 -24.95 -15.22 -0.09
C GLN A 198 -25.92 -15.21 -1.29
N PRO A 199 -27.16 -14.70 -1.14
CA PRO A 199 -28.02 -14.47 -2.29
C PRO A 199 -27.39 -13.41 -3.20
N HIS A 200 -27.57 -13.55 -4.52
CA HIS A 200 -27.25 -12.48 -5.46
C HIS A 200 -28.19 -11.30 -5.22
N ASP A 201 -27.64 -10.13 -4.93
CA ASP A 201 -28.40 -8.89 -4.81
C ASP A 201 -28.62 -8.32 -6.23
N PRO A 202 -29.88 -8.20 -6.71
CA PRO A 202 -30.15 -7.67 -8.05
C PRO A 202 -29.79 -6.19 -8.24
N GLY A 203 -29.37 -5.48 -7.17
CA GLY A 203 -28.77 -4.15 -7.26
C GLY A 203 -27.25 -4.14 -7.51
N LEU A 204 -26.56 -5.29 -7.41
CA LEU A 204 -25.09 -5.39 -7.59
C LEU A 204 -24.73 -6.21 -8.84
N ASP A 205 -24.20 -5.53 -9.86
CA ASP A 205 -23.84 -6.06 -11.18
C ASP A 205 -23.10 -7.42 -11.13
N ASN A 206 -23.79 -8.48 -11.59
CA ASN A 206 -23.39 -9.91 -11.70
C ASN A 206 -22.40 -10.44 -10.63
N THR A 207 -22.53 -9.96 -9.38
CA THR A 207 -21.58 -10.29 -8.32
C THR A 207 -22.12 -11.41 -7.44
N THR A 208 -21.27 -12.41 -7.18
CA THR A 208 -21.58 -13.55 -6.30
C THR A 208 -20.60 -13.57 -5.13
N CYS A 209 -21.12 -13.67 -3.90
CA CYS A 209 -20.32 -13.68 -2.67
C CYS A 209 -20.51 -14.95 -1.86
N TYR A 210 -19.40 -15.51 -1.38
CA TYR A 210 -19.35 -16.71 -0.53
C TYR A 210 -18.82 -16.31 0.84
N SER A 211 -19.66 -16.43 1.87
CA SER A 211 -19.28 -16.18 3.25
C SER A 211 -18.59 -17.41 3.83
N ILE A 212 -17.38 -17.22 4.35
CA ILE A 212 -16.54 -18.22 5.02
C ILE A 212 -16.35 -17.81 6.48
N HIS A 213 -16.53 -18.76 7.37
CA HIS A 213 -16.30 -18.57 8.80
C HIS A 213 -15.57 -19.78 9.40
N TRP A 214 -14.42 -19.52 10.00
CA TRP A 214 -13.69 -20.46 10.85
C TRP A 214 -13.88 -20.14 12.32
N GLN A 215 -14.20 -21.15 13.11
CA GLN A 215 -14.27 -21.09 14.56
C GLN A 215 -13.18 -22.00 15.15
N ALA A 216 -12.25 -21.43 15.91
CA ALA A 216 -11.31 -22.21 16.72
C ALA A 216 -12.06 -22.85 17.90
N LEU A 217 -11.78 -24.13 18.16
CA LEU A 217 -12.37 -24.88 19.28
C LEU A 217 -11.38 -25.09 20.44
N ARG A 218 -10.20 -24.48 20.34
CA ARG A 218 -9.06 -24.60 21.26
C ARG A 218 -8.20 -23.34 21.26
N PRO A 219 -7.47 -23.02 22.35
CA PRO A 219 -6.65 -21.81 22.46
C PRO A 219 -5.34 -21.85 21.66
N ASP A 220 -4.82 -23.04 21.32
CA ASP A 220 -3.58 -23.23 20.55
C ASP A 220 -3.80 -23.20 19.02
N VAL A 221 -5.04 -22.97 18.57
CA VAL A 221 -5.44 -23.02 17.16
C VAL A 221 -5.71 -21.60 16.65
N THR A 222 -4.90 -21.14 15.69
CA THR A 222 -5.13 -19.89 14.95
C THR A 222 -5.56 -20.19 13.51
N PRO A 223 -6.85 -20.00 13.13
CA PRO A 223 -7.28 -20.12 11.74
C PRO A 223 -6.38 -19.26 10.84
N THR A 224 -5.88 -19.84 9.75
CA THR A 224 -4.95 -19.19 8.82
C THR A 224 -5.25 -19.68 7.41
N ASP A 225 -5.62 -18.77 6.49
CA ASP A 225 -5.90 -19.08 5.10
C ASP A 225 -4.95 -18.29 4.20
N CYS A 226 -4.45 -18.90 3.12
CA CYS A 226 -3.46 -18.32 2.22
C CYS A 226 -3.94 -18.34 0.76
N PHE A 227 -3.97 -17.19 0.11
CA PHE A 227 -4.48 -16.97 -1.24
C PHE A 227 -3.33 -16.84 -2.24
N ASP A 228 -3.40 -17.64 -3.31
CA ASP A 228 -2.29 -17.91 -4.23
C ASP A 228 -2.22 -16.87 -5.37
N TRP A 229 -1.01 -16.42 -5.70
CA TRP A 229 -0.70 -15.65 -6.92
C TRP A 229 0.36 -16.34 -7.80
N GLY A 230 0.41 -17.67 -7.76
CA GLY A 230 1.41 -18.49 -8.48
C GLY A 230 1.50 -18.18 -9.98
N ASP A 231 0.33 -17.92 -10.58
CA ASP A 231 0.13 -17.41 -11.94
C ASP A 231 0.58 -15.94 -12.04
N THR A 232 1.58 -15.68 -12.89
CA THR A 232 2.20 -14.37 -13.11
C THR A 232 1.28 -13.29 -13.71
N LYS A 233 0.00 -13.60 -13.97
CA LYS A 233 -1.03 -12.62 -14.37
C LYS A 233 -1.97 -12.22 -13.22
N VAL A 234 -1.86 -12.87 -12.07
CA VAL A 234 -2.58 -12.50 -10.83
C VAL A 234 -1.76 -11.45 -10.09
N HIS A 235 -2.30 -10.24 -9.98
CA HIS A 235 -1.78 -9.19 -9.11
C HIS A 235 -2.82 -8.84 -8.05
N TRP A 236 -2.38 -8.46 -6.85
CA TRP A 236 -3.24 -8.17 -5.69
C TRP A 236 -3.11 -6.72 -5.22
N TYR A 237 -4.22 -6.15 -4.78
CA TYR A 237 -4.34 -4.77 -4.27
C TYR A 237 -5.20 -4.71 -3.02
N GLY A 238 -5.25 -3.53 -2.40
CA GLY A 238 -6.05 -3.25 -1.21
C GLY A 238 -5.23 -3.35 0.08
N GLY A 239 -5.91 -3.58 1.20
CA GLY A 239 -5.33 -3.67 2.52
C GLY A 239 -4.83 -2.32 3.02
N GLY A 240 -3.57 -2.01 2.70
CA GLY A 240 -2.89 -0.78 3.06
C GLY A 240 -1.40 -0.86 2.72
N GLN A 241 -0.66 0.21 3.04
CA GLN A 241 0.78 0.31 2.75
C GLN A 241 1.65 -0.12 3.94
N SER A 242 2.93 -0.43 3.70
CA SER A 242 3.95 -0.79 4.69
C SER A 242 5.35 -0.63 4.07
N PHE A 243 6.41 -0.54 4.88
CA PHE A 243 7.79 -0.25 4.40
C PHE A 243 8.27 -1.15 3.24
N ASN A 244 7.97 -2.44 3.32
CA ASN A 244 8.37 -3.46 2.33
C ASN A 244 7.22 -3.86 1.38
N LEU A 245 6.10 -3.14 1.38
CA LEU A 245 5.02 -3.34 0.41
C LEU A 245 5.09 -2.29 -0.70
N THR A 246 4.77 -2.74 -1.89
CA THR A 246 4.78 -1.94 -3.13
C THR A 246 3.39 -1.98 -3.76
N TRP A 247 3.24 -1.31 -4.90
CA TRP A 247 2.11 -1.51 -5.80
C TRP A 247 2.57 -2.34 -7.01
N PRO A 248 1.92 -3.48 -7.34
CA PRO A 248 0.93 -4.22 -6.56
C PRO A 248 1.55 -4.94 -5.35
N LEU A 249 0.71 -5.51 -4.47
CA LEU A 249 1.11 -6.16 -3.22
C LEU A 249 2.06 -7.35 -3.44
N ASP A 250 1.89 -8.09 -4.53
CA ASP A 250 2.65 -9.29 -4.86
C ASP A 250 4.14 -9.07 -5.20
N ALA A 251 4.55 -7.81 -5.37
CA ALA A 251 5.96 -7.43 -5.50
C ALA A 251 6.64 -7.10 -4.14
N GLY A 252 5.87 -7.01 -3.05
CA GLY A 252 6.37 -6.72 -1.71
C GLY A 252 6.45 -7.93 -0.77
N SER A 253 6.76 -7.67 0.50
CA SER A 253 6.68 -8.67 1.57
C SER A 253 6.32 -8.06 2.93
N ILE A 254 5.57 -8.81 3.74
CA ILE A 254 5.38 -8.52 5.17
C ILE A 254 5.15 -9.83 5.94
N SER A 255 5.75 -9.94 7.13
CA SER A 255 5.46 -11.03 8.07
C SER A 255 4.02 -10.96 8.59
N PHE A 256 3.57 -11.94 9.38
CA PHE A 256 2.26 -11.86 10.06
C PHE A 256 2.23 -10.71 11.09
N THR A 257 1.81 -9.54 10.64
CA THR A 257 1.66 -8.32 11.43
C THR A 257 0.17 -8.10 11.76
N PRO A 258 -0.20 -7.73 13.00
CA PRO A 258 -1.58 -7.41 13.34
C PRO A 258 -2.10 -6.27 12.46
N PHE A 259 -3.32 -6.41 11.95
CA PHE A 259 -3.89 -5.51 10.95
C PHE A 259 -4.51 -4.28 11.62
N VAL A 260 -3.63 -3.44 12.14
CA VAL A 260 -3.88 -2.14 12.78
C VAL A 260 -2.88 -1.10 12.26
N THR A 261 -3.28 0.16 12.21
CA THR A 261 -2.48 1.25 11.64
C THR A 261 -1.22 1.53 12.45
N GLY A 262 -0.17 1.96 11.78
CA GLY A 262 1.15 2.12 12.38
C GLY A 262 2.03 3.05 11.57
N ASP A 263 3.32 2.92 11.83
CA ASP A 263 4.37 3.63 11.13
C ASP A 263 4.85 2.84 9.90
N MET A 264 4.68 3.44 8.73
CA MET A 264 5.08 2.90 7.43
C MET A 264 6.61 2.83 7.24
N GLN A 265 7.42 3.38 8.15
CA GLN A 265 8.88 3.18 8.19
C GLN A 265 9.31 1.97 9.03
N LYS A 266 8.36 1.28 9.68
CA LYS A 266 8.56 0.01 10.38
C LYS A 266 7.91 -1.14 9.62
N SER A 267 8.08 -2.37 10.12
CA SER A 267 7.31 -3.56 9.69
C SER A 267 5.85 -3.55 10.19
N GLN A 268 5.23 -2.37 10.19
CA GLN A 268 3.84 -2.10 10.54
C GLN A 268 3.06 -1.66 9.30
N TRP A 269 1.73 -1.63 9.39
CA TRP A 269 0.89 -1.02 8.36
C TRP A 269 0.90 0.51 8.45
N GLY A 270 0.52 1.21 7.38
CA GLY A 270 0.43 2.67 7.34
C GLY A 270 -0.75 3.26 8.13
N ASN A 271 -1.00 4.55 7.90
CA ASN A 271 -2.03 5.32 8.62
C ASN A 271 -3.48 5.07 8.14
N LEU A 272 -3.68 4.40 7.01
CA LEU A 272 -4.99 4.00 6.50
C LEU A 272 -4.99 2.50 6.19
N LEU A 273 -6.03 1.80 6.64
CA LEU A 273 -6.26 0.38 6.38
C LEU A 273 -7.73 0.13 6.01
N THR A 274 -7.98 -0.84 5.12
CA THR A 274 -9.27 -1.52 5.02
C THR A 274 -9.10 -3.02 4.95
N ARG A 275 -10.12 -3.75 5.39
CA ARG A 275 -10.14 -5.22 5.41
C ARG A 275 -10.53 -5.81 4.05
N TYR A 276 -10.08 -5.18 2.98
CA TYR A 276 -10.45 -5.46 1.59
C TYR A 276 -9.21 -5.74 0.75
N PHE A 277 -9.19 -6.87 0.05
CA PHE A 277 -8.15 -7.22 -0.91
C PHE A 277 -8.81 -7.64 -2.22
N ILE A 278 -8.28 -7.25 -3.37
CA ILE A 278 -8.82 -7.60 -4.69
C ILE A 278 -7.73 -8.02 -5.67
N ASN A 279 -8.04 -8.94 -6.60
CA ASN A 279 -7.12 -9.43 -7.62
C ASN A 279 -7.54 -9.11 -9.06
N THR A 280 -6.57 -9.12 -9.97
CA THR A 280 -6.75 -8.83 -11.42
C THR A 280 -7.74 -9.73 -12.15
N LYS A 281 -8.08 -10.91 -11.61
CA LYS A 281 -9.03 -11.83 -12.24
C LYS A 281 -10.49 -11.54 -11.88
N GLY A 282 -10.77 -10.62 -10.94
CA GLY A 282 -12.12 -10.34 -10.49
C GLY A 282 -12.57 -11.20 -9.29
N ALA A 283 -11.66 -11.48 -8.36
CA ALA A 283 -12.00 -11.96 -7.01
C ALA A 283 -11.51 -10.98 -5.93
N ALA A 284 -12.32 -10.81 -4.88
CA ALA A 284 -12.01 -9.99 -3.71
C ALA A 284 -12.27 -10.74 -2.40
N ILE A 285 -11.52 -10.38 -1.36
CA ILE A 285 -11.61 -10.88 0.01
C ILE A 285 -12.01 -9.70 0.89
N ILE A 286 -13.14 -9.82 1.60
CA ILE A 286 -13.62 -8.83 2.57
C ILE A 286 -13.60 -9.49 3.95
N VAL A 287 -12.67 -9.11 4.83
CA VAL A 287 -12.55 -9.66 6.18
C VAL A 287 -13.43 -8.87 7.16
N ASP A 288 -14.19 -9.58 7.97
CA ASP A 288 -15.09 -9.05 8.98
C ASP A 288 -14.34 -8.22 10.04
N GLU A 289 -14.92 -7.12 10.50
CA GLU A 289 -14.30 -6.21 11.48
C GLU A 289 -13.97 -6.91 12.81
N GLU A 290 -14.83 -7.84 13.26
CA GLU A 290 -14.68 -8.57 14.53
C GLU A 290 -13.50 -9.58 14.51
N THR A 291 -12.98 -9.94 13.33
CA THR A 291 -11.86 -10.88 13.20
C THR A 291 -10.58 -10.28 13.83
N PRO A 292 -9.85 -10.99 14.72
CA PRO A 292 -8.57 -10.54 15.26
C PRO A 292 -7.45 -10.76 14.23
N LEU A 293 -7.48 -9.94 13.18
CA LEU A 293 -6.81 -10.16 11.91
C LEU A 293 -5.31 -9.85 11.96
N HIS A 294 -4.48 -10.81 11.60
CA HIS A 294 -3.09 -10.63 11.19
C HIS A 294 -2.97 -10.93 9.70
N VAL A 295 -2.15 -10.18 8.96
CA VAL A 295 -1.92 -10.36 7.52
C VAL A 295 -0.43 -10.54 7.25
N ALA A 296 -0.09 -11.39 6.30
CA ALA A 296 1.26 -11.60 5.77
C ALA A 296 1.23 -11.64 4.23
N VAL A 297 2.30 -11.17 3.59
CA VAL A 297 2.51 -11.20 2.13
C VAL A 297 3.85 -11.91 1.89
N LYS A 298 3.81 -13.06 1.22
CA LYS A 298 4.97 -13.96 1.07
C LYS A 298 5.36 -14.12 -0.41
N PRO A 299 6.39 -13.43 -0.91
CA PRO A 299 6.84 -13.63 -2.29
C PRO A 299 7.43 -15.04 -2.53
N ASP A 300 8.06 -15.66 -1.52
CA ASP A 300 8.68 -16.98 -1.64
C ASP A 300 7.67 -18.11 -1.97
N THR A 301 6.49 -18.07 -1.36
CA THR A 301 5.39 -19.02 -1.64
C THR A 301 4.34 -18.47 -2.61
N LYS A 302 4.42 -17.17 -2.94
CA LYS A 302 3.42 -16.41 -3.70
C LYS A 302 2.02 -16.46 -3.08
N GLU A 303 1.94 -16.15 -1.79
CA GLU A 303 0.70 -16.19 -1.01
C GLU A 303 0.47 -14.94 -0.16
N ILE A 304 -0.76 -14.37 -0.23
CA ILE A 304 -1.27 -13.47 0.82
C ILE A 304 -1.93 -14.36 1.87
N CYS A 305 -1.50 -14.31 3.12
CA CYS A 305 -2.09 -15.08 4.20
C CYS A 305 -2.80 -14.20 5.21
N ILE A 306 -4.07 -14.51 5.51
CA ILE A 306 -4.82 -13.95 6.63
C ILE A 306 -4.81 -14.94 7.80
N ARG A 307 -4.87 -14.43 9.03
CA ARG A 307 -4.93 -15.23 10.25
C ARG A 307 -5.80 -14.57 11.30
N ALA A 308 -6.63 -15.34 12.00
CA ALA A 308 -7.24 -14.91 13.26
C ALA A 308 -6.34 -15.33 14.44
N LYS A 309 -5.86 -14.35 15.20
CA LYS A 309 -5.07 -14.56 16.42
C LYS A 309 -5.28 -13.38 17.38
N TYR A 310 -5.65 -13.68 18.63
CA TYR A 310 -5.56 -12.72 19.73
C TYR A 310 -4.10 -12.50 20.17
N ASP A 311 -3.77 -11.26 20.48
CA ASP A 311 -2.46 -10.81 20.99
C ASP A 311 -2.67 -9.89 22.21
N ASP A 312 -1.58 -9.46 22.83
CA ASP A 312 -1.61 -8.70 24.09
C ASP A 312 -1.83 -7.17 23.90
N PHE A 313 -2.03 -6.69 22.66
CA PHE A 313 -2.19 -5.27 22.34
C PHE A 313 -3.33 -4.99 21.35
N ALA A 314 -3.11 -5.24 20.05
CA ALA A 314 -4.01 -4.89 18.96
C ALA A 314 -5.34 -5.64 19.05
N PHE A 315 -5.31 -6.88 19.54
CA PHE A 315 -6.50 -7.69 19.80
C PHE A 315 -6.54 -8.22 21.24
N ALA A 316 -6.07 -7.41 22.19
CA ALA A 316 -6.14 -7.70 23.63
C ALA A 316 -7.58 -7.81 24.17
N ASN A 317 -8.55 -7.28 23.43
CA ASN A 317 -9.97 -7.33 23.73
C ASN A 317 -10.60 -8.56 23.06
N LYS A 318 -10.58 -9.70 23.76
CA LYS A 318 -11.18 -10.95 23.29
C LYS A 318 -12.69 -10.83 23.19
N ILE A 319 -13.22 -10.90 21.96
CA ILE A 319 -14.66 -10.90 21.66
C ILE A 319 -15.26 -12.29 21.93
N THR A 320 -14.52 -13.34 21.55
CA THR A 320 -14.85 -14.75 21.74
C THR A 320 -13.76 -15.45 22.55
N GLU A 321 -14.05 -16.62 23.12
CA GLU A 321 -13.09 -17.39 23.94
C GLU A 321 -11.83 -17.78 23.14
N PHE A 322 -12.04 -18.23 21.91
CA PHE A 322 -10.98 -18.57 20.94
C PHE A 322 -11.18 -17.76 19.64
N PRO A 323 -10.14 -17.56 18.81
CA PRO A 323 -10.24 -16.72 17.61
C PRO A 323 -11.24 -17.26 16.57
N GLU A 324 -12.20 -16.43 16.17
CA GLU A 324 -13.02 -16.66 14.98
C GLU A 324 -12.44 -15.87 13.78
N MET A 325 -12.49 -16.44 12.58
CA MET A 325 -12.06 -15.79 11.33
C MET A 325 -13.24 -15.75 10.35
N ARG A 326 -13.79 -14.57 10.14
CA ARG A 326 -14.96 -14.34 9.27
C ARG A 326 -14.54 -13.50 8.07
N TYR A 327 -14.83 -13.96 6.86
CA TYR A 327 -14.59 -13.20 5.64
C TYR A 327 -15.52 -13.64 4.50
N ASN A 328 -15.76 -12.76 3.54
CA ASN A 328 -16.48 -13.08 2.32
C ASN A 328 -15.49 -13.10 1.15
N ILE A 329 -15.62 -14.08 0.25
CA ILE A 329 -14.98 -14.04 -1.07
C ILE A 329 -16.06 -13.63 -2.08
N CYS A 330 -15.88 -12.49 -2.74
CA CYS A 330 -16.78 -12.01 -3.80
C CYS A 330 -16.11 -12.11 -5.16
N THR A 331 -16.88 -12.47 -6.19
CA THR A 331 -16.39 -12.63 -7.57
C THR A 331 -17.34 -11.99 -8.57
N SER A 332 -16.79 -11.40 -9.63
CA SER A 332 -17.52 -10.88 -10.80
C SER A 332 -16.74 -11.19 -12.09
N ILE A 333 -17.18 -10.65 -13.22
CA ILE A 333 -16.59 -10.87 -14.55
C ILE A 333 -15.16 -10.31 -14.63
N ASP A 334 -14.91 -9.16 -13.98
CA ASP A 334 -13.61 -8.48 -13.99
C ASP A 334 -13.38 -7.65 -12.71
N MET A 335 -12.12 -7.22 -12.52
CA MET A 335 -11.70 -6.46 -11.35
C MET A 335 -12.32 -5.06 -11.24
N LYS A 336 -12.54 -4.33 -12.35
CA LYS A 336 -13.16 -2.99 -12.34
C LYS A 336 -14.63 -3.11 -11.94
N SER A 337 -15.38 -4.02 -12.56
CA SER A 337 -16.79 -4.27 -12.22
C SER A 337 -16.96 -4.70 -10.76
N LEU A 338 -16.11 -5.61 -10.27
CA LEU A 338 -16.16 -6.04 -8.86
C LEU A 338 -15.81 -4.90 -7.88
N HIS A 339 -14.77 -4.11 -8.18
CA HIS A 339 -14.38 -2.97 -7.34
C HIS A 339 -15.48 -1.91 -7.28
N THR A 340 -16.02 -1.50 -8.44
CA THR A 340 -17.16 -0.56 -8.50
C THR A 340 -18.36 -1.13 -7.75
N SER A 341 -18.69 -2.41 -7.90
CA SER A 341 -19.83 -3.02 -7.20
C SER A 341 -19.69 -2.96 -5.68
N ILE A 342 -18.53 -3.38 -5.15
CA ILE A 342 -18.25 -3.42 -3.69
C ILE A 342 -18.20 -2.02 -3.06
N HIS A 343 -17.68 -1.02 -3.77
CA HIS A 343 -17.56 0.34 -3.26
C HIS A 343 -18.68 1.29 -3.74
N SER A 344 -19.70 0.77 -4.44
CA SER A 344 -20.79 1.59 -4.95
C SER A 344 -21.64 2.17 -3.83
N HIS A 345 -21.72 3.49 -3.77
CA HIS A 345 -22.57 4.23 -2.84
C HIS A 345 -23.97 4.50 -3.43
N ARG A 346 -24.37 3.80 -4.51
CA ARG A 346 -25.63 4.01 -5.23
C ARG A 346 -26.90 3.88 -4.35
N SER A 347 -26.84 3.09 -3.27
CA SER A 347 -27.94 2.92 -2.31
C SER A 347 -27.92 3.90 -1.13
N SER A 348 -26.78 4.54 -0.86
CA SER A 348 -26.60 5.58 0.18
C SER A 348 -25.43 6.48 -0.22
N PRO A 349 -25.67 7.49 -1.09
CA PRO A 349 -24.60 8.32 -1.64
C PRO A 349 -23.86 9.12 -0.56
N LEU A 350 -22.57 9.37 -0.75
CA LEU A 350 -21.76 10.16 0.19
C LEU A 350 -22.20 11.63 0.27
N TRP A 351 -23.02 12.10 -0.68
CA TRP A 351 -23.65 13.42 -0.62
C TRP A 351 -24.93 13.45 0.23
N ASP A 352 -25.53 12.30 0.56
CA ASP A 352 -26.73 12.27 1.40
C ASP A 352 -26.40 12.81 2.80
N GLY A 353 -27.28 13.66 3.33
CA GLY A 353 -27.10 14.37 4.60
C GLY A 353 -26.03 15.46 4.64
N LEU A 354 -25.35 15.79 3.54
CA LEU A 354 -24.40 16.92 3.50
C LEU A 354 -25.12 18.27 3.49
N LYS A 355 -24.59 19.24 4.25
CA LYS A 355 -25.02 20.63 4.26
C LYS A 355 -24.43 21.36 3.03
N PRO A 356 -25.03 22.49 2.57
CA PRO A 356 -24.43 23.31 1.52
C PRO A 356 -23.02 23.82 1.85
N ALA A 357 -22.73 24.09 3.12
CA ALA A 357 -21.40 24.49 3.60
C ALA A 357 -20.35 23.36 3.49
N ASP A 358 -20.77 22.10 3.68
CA ASP A 358 -19.91 20.92 3.56
C ASP A 358 -19.46 20.77 2.10
N MET A 359 -20.40 20.91 1.15
CA MET A 359 -20.12 20.90 -0.29
C MET A 359 -19.22 22.07 -0.73
N GLN A 360 -19.43 23.27 -0.18
CA GLN A 360 -18.55 24.42 -0.42
C GLN A 360 -17.13 24.19 0.13
N THR A 361 -17.01 23.55 1.30
CA THR A 361 -15.72 23.19 1.90
C THR A 361 -14.98 22.14 1.06
N LEU A 362 -15.69 21.13 0.56
CA LEU A 362 -15.15 20.12 -0.36
C LEU A 362 -14.65 20.75 -1.68
N ASP A 363 -15.44 21.64 -2.29
CA ASP A 363 -15.04 22.34 -3.52
C ASP A 363 -13.89 23.32 -3.29
N SER A 364 -13.81 23.92 -2.10
CA SER A 364 -12.70 24.75 -1.65
C SER A 364 -11.39 23.95 -1.56
N LEU A 365 -11.38 22.80 -0.88
CA LEU A 365 -10.17 21.97 -0.72
C LEU A 365 -9.64 21.39 -2.04
N ILE A 366 -10.51 21.18 -3.03
CA ILE A 366 -10.13 20.79 -4.40
C ILE A 366 -9.55 21.98 -5.20
N SER A 367 -10.13 23.18 -5.02
CA SER A 367 -9.87 24.35 -5.86
C SER A 367 -8.82 25.33 -5.30
N GLU A 368 -8.47 25.20 -4.03
CA GLU A 368 -7.67 26.17 -3.26
C GLU A 368 -6.60 25.43 -2.43
N PRO A 369 -5.42 26.01 -2.22
CA PRO A 369 -4.33 25.34 -1.51
C PRO A 369 -4.55 25.28 0.00
N VAL A 370 -3.85 24.33 0.64
CA VAL A 370 -3.70 24.20 2.10
C VAL A 370 -2.28 24.58 2.49
N TRP A 371 -2.12 25.70 3.19
CA TRP A 371 -0.84 26.18 3.70
C TRP A 371 -0.64 25.69 5.14
N GLN A 372 0.30 24.77 5.35
CA GLN A 372 0.62 24.27 6.68
C GLN A 372 1.66 25.18 7.35
N ILE A 373 1.27 25.87 8.41
CA ILE A 373 2.16 26.57 9.32
C ILE A 373 2.45 25.64 10.50
N ALA A 374 3.61 24.98 10.45
CA ALA A 374 4.07 24.02 11.45
C ALA A 374 5.57 24.24 11.76
N PRO A 375 5.92 25.18 12.65
CA PRO A 375 7.29 25.39 13.10
C PRO A 375 7.75 24.31 14.09
N ARG A 376 9.01 24.36 14.52
CA ARG A 376 9.64 23.31 15.35
C ARG A 376 9.33 23.46 16.83
N PHE A 377 9.31 24.70 17.29
CA PHE A 377 9.14 25.04 18.69
C PHE A 377 7.98 26.01 18.84
N LYS A 378 7.15 25.84 19.89
CA LYS A 378 5.98 26.70 20.09
C LYS A 378 6.30 28.20 20.14
N HIS A 379 7.49 28.60 20.60
CA HIS A 379 7.91 30.00 20.63
C HIS A 379 8.12 30.63 19.25
N GLU A 380 8.28 29.83 18.19
CA GLU A 380 8.38 30.30 16.80
C GLU A 380 6.99 30.59 16.19
N LEU A 381 5.92 29.99 16.72
CA LEU A 381 4.55 30.29 16.30
C LEU A 381 4.01 31.49 17.11
N GLN A 382 3.92 32.64 16.43
CA GLN A 382 3.42 33.92 16.94
C GLN A 382 2.46 34.53 15.89
N ALA A 383 1.66 35.52 16.26
CA ALA A 383 0.72 36.18 15.34
C ALA A 383 1.43 36.81 14.13
N GLU A 384 2.61 37.37 14.35
CA GLU A 384 3.52 37.97 13.37
C GLU A 384 4.01 36.93 12.35
N THR A 385 4.23 35.69 12.79
CA THR A 385 4.67 34.58 11.92
C THR A 385 3.55 34.17 10.97
N ILE A 386 2.31 34.11 11.46
CA ILE A 386 1.12 33.84 10.65
C ILE A 386 0.88 34.99 9.65
N ALA A 387 1.02 36.25 10.10
CA ALA A 387 0.89 37.42 9.25
C ALA A 387 1.96 37.47 8.15
N LYS A 388 3.25 37.31 8.48
CA LYS A 388 4.36 37.28 7.51
C LYS A 388 4.17 36.18 6.46
N TYR A 389 3.84 34.95 6.90
CA TYR A 389 3.64 33.83 5.98
C TYR A 389 2.46 34.08 5.01
N THR A 390 1.34 34.60 5.52
CA THR A 390 0.16 34.86 4.68
C THR A 390 0.33 36.08 3.78
N GLU A 391 1.17 37.04 4.14
CA GLU A 391 1.61 38.12 3.24
C GLU A 391 2.59 37.61 2.17
N ASP A 392 3.54 36.72 2.51
CA ASP A 392 4.37 36.02 1.52
C ASP A 392 3.50 35.24 0.51
N VAL A 393 2.40 34.61 0.94
CA VAL A 393 1.41 33.95 0.05
C VAL A 393 0.70 34.96 -0.86
N ILE A 394 0.21 36.09 -0.32
CA ILE A 394 -0.44 37.14 -1.13
C ILE A 394 0.54 37.68 -2.19
N ASN A 395 1.81 37.88 -1.81
CA ASN A 395 2.87 38.41 -2.66
C ASN A 395 3.25 37.47 -3.83
N LEU A 396 2.86 36.19 -3.81
CA LEU A 396 2.98 35.31 -4.98
C LEU A 396 2.03 35.76 -6.12
N GLY A 397 0.86 36.32 -5.80
CA GLY A 397 -0.07 36.91 -6.77
C GLY A 397 -0.74 35.98 -7.79
N PHE A 398 -0.35 34.71 -7.88
CA PHE A 398 -0.94 33.71 -8.81
C PHE A 398 -1.64 32.53 -8.12
N LEU A 399 -1.36 32.27 -6.84
CA LEU A 399 -2.05 31.25 -6.03
C LEU A 399 -3.20 31.87 -5.24
N LYS A 400 -4.26 31.08 -5.02
CA LYS A 400 -5.39 31.46 -4.17
C LYS A 400 -5.02 31.40 -2.69
N GLN A 401 -5.72 32.19 -1.87
CA GLN A 401 -5.52 32.26 -0.42
C GLN A 401 -5.91 30.96 0.30
N GLY A 402 -7.06 30.35 0.00
CA GLY A 402 -7.37 28.98 0.46
C GLY A 402 -7.37 28.81 1.98
N HIS A 403 -6.77 27.72 2.48
CA HIS A 403 -6.82 27.31 3.88
C HIS A 403 -5.46 27.46 4.56
N VAL A 404 -5.39 28.11 5.72
CA VAL A 404 -4.22 28.17 6.60
C VAL A 404 -4.39 27.12 7.70
N LEU A 405 -3.66 26.02 7.61
CA LEU A 405 -3.63 24.94 8.58
C LEU A 405 -2.53 25.20 9.62
N ILE A 406 -2.92 25.50 10.84
CA ILE A 406 -2.01 25.74 11.96
C ILE A 406 -1.83 24.45 12.77
N ASN A 407 -0.59 24.13 13.11
CA ASN A 407 -0.23 22.94 13.89
C ASN A 407 -0.61 23.08 15.37
N GLU A 408 -0.39 22.03 16.16
CA GLU A 408 -0.77 21.91 17.57
C GLU A 408 -0.35 23.10 18.48
N HIS A 409 0.66 23.88 18.10
CA HIS A 409 1.21 25.00 18.86
C HIS A 409 0.32 26.26 18.92
N TRP A 410 -0.92 26.24 18.42
CA TRP A 410 -1.92 27.26 18.76
C TRP A 410 -2.29 27.21 20.26
N GLN A 411 -2.17 26.04 20.88
CA GLN A 411 -2.21 25.82 22.34
C GLN A 411 -0.84 26.09 22.97
N ASN A 412 -0.79 26.28 24.29
CA ASN A 412 0.47 26.30 25.05
C ASN A 412 0.99 24.86 25.24
N GLU A 413 0.18 23.96 25.80
CA GLU A 413 0.42 22.52 25.87
C GLU A 413 -0.69 21.76 25.12
N ILE A 414 -0.33 20.63 24.51
CA ILE A 414 -1.31 19.82 23.75
C ILE A 414 -2.36 19.27 24.72
N GLY A 415 -3.62 19.59 24.48
CA GLY A 415 -4.74 19.21 25.33
C GLY A 415 -5.28 20.35 26.20
N ASP A 416 -4.67 21.55 26.18
CA ASP A 416 -5.27 22.75 26.79
C ASP A 416 -6.61 23.13 26.13
N LEU A 417 -6.74 22.82 24.83
CA LEU A 417 -7.91 23.14 23.99
C LEU A 417 -8.35 24.61 24.08
N GLU A 418 -7.40 25.50 24.35
CA GLU A 418 -7.51 26.95 24.43
C GLU A 418 -6.30 27.58 23.73
N VAL A 419 -6.48 28.76 23.14
CA VAL A 419 -5.41 29.53 22.48
C VAL A 419 -4.41 30.04 23.51
N ASP A 420 -3.12 29.94 23.21
CA ASP A 420 -2.05 30.51 24.04
C ASP A 420 -2.07 32.05 24.00
N LYS A 421 -2.84 32.65 24.90
CA LYS A 421 -2.98 34.10 25.07
C LYS A 421 -1.65 34.81 25.41
N SER A 422 -0.58 34.09 25.78
CA SER A 422 0.76 34.67 25.96
C SER A 422 1.55 34.88 24.67
N ARG A 423 1.25 34.10 23.61
CA ARG A 423 1.83 34.25 22.26
C ARG A 423 0.87 34.86 21.24
N PHE A 424 -0.43 34.88 21.54
CA PHE A 424 -1.47 35.28 20.59
C PHE A 424 -2.54 36.23 21.20
N GLU A 425 -2.10 37.25 21.94
CA GLU A 425 -2.97 38.26 22.57
C GLU A 425 -4.06 38.83 21.62
N THR A 426 -3.75 38.99 20.34
CA THR A 426 -4.66 39.55 19.31
C THR A 426 -4.97 38.57 18.16
N LEU A 427 -5.08 37.26 18.47
CA LEU A 427 -5.33 36.25 17.43
C LEU A 427 -6.64 36.47 16.68
N ASN A 428 -7.72 36.82 17.38
CA ASN A 428 -9.02 37.11 16.77
C ASN A 428 -8.92 38.24 15.73
N VAL A 429 -8.28 39.36 16.07
CA VAL A 429 -7.97 40.47 15.15
C VAL A 429 -7.08 40.01 13.98
N THR A 430 -6.28 38.97 14.16
CA THR A 430 -5.44 38.37 13.10
C THR A 430 -6.29 37.49 12.17
N VAL A 431 -7.13 36.60 12.70
CA VAL A 431 -8.08 35.78 11.93
C VAL A 431 -9.05 36.68 11.14
N ASP A 432 -9.58 37.73 11.75
CA ASP A 432 -10.41 38.76 11.09
C ASP A 432 -9.71 39.37 9.85
N LYS A 433 -8.41 39.65 9.94
CA LYS A 433 -7.61 40.15 8.80
C LYS A 433 -7.41 39.07 7.74
N LEU A 434 -7.26 37.81 8.13
CA LEU A 434 -7.12 36.67 7.22
C LEU A 434 -8.41 36.41 6.43
N HIS A 435 -9.58 36.40 7.09
CA HIS A 435 -10.89 36.29 6.44
C HIS A 435 -11.12 37.43 5.44
N ARG A 436 -10.85 38.68 5.83
CA ARG A 436 -10.96 39.86 4.94
C ARG A 436 -9.97 39.81 3.76
N ARG A 437 -8.90 39.01 3.86
CA ARG A 437 -7.94 38.72 2.78
C ARG A 437 -8.29 37.46 1.97
N GLY A 438 -9.34 36.71 2.34
CA GLY A 438 -9.82 35.53 1.61
C GLY A 438 -9.24 34.19 2.06
N PHE A 439 -8.53 34.15 3.19
CA PHE A 439 -8.08 32.89 3.81
C PHE A 439 -9.18 32.31 4.72
N LYS A 440 -9.19 30.98 4.86
CA LYS A 440 -9.90 30.24 5.93
C LYS A 440 -8.86 29.71 6.93
N VAL A 441 -9.16 29.68 8.22
CA VAL A 441 -8.24 29.23 9.27
C VAL A 441 -8.67 27.86 9.81
N ALA A 442 -7.71 26.94 9.91
CA ALA A 442 -7.92 25.58 10.41
C ALA A 442 -6.93 25.24 11.53
N PHE A 443 -7.42 24.72 12.66
CA PHE A 443 -6.58 24.30 13.78
C PHE A 443 -6.42 22.78 13.82
N THR A 444 -5.19 22.31 14.08
CA THR A 444 -4.90 20.90 14.37
C THR A 444 -5.34 20.56 15.79
N ILE A 445 -6.16 19.52 15.97
CA ILE A 445 -6.56 19.01 17.29
C ILE A 445 -6.30 17.51 17.41
N GLN A 446 -6.21 17.03 18.65
CA GLN A 446 -5.78 15.68 19.01
C GLN A 446 -6.60 15.09 20.16
N PRO A 447 -6.70 13.74 20.27
CA PRO A 447 -7.30 13.06 21.41
C PRO A 447 -6.40 12.98 22.66
N PHE A 448 -5.20 13.58 22.63
CA PHE A 448 -4.16 13.46 23.65
C PHE A 448 -4.11 14.70 24.57
N ILE A 449 -3.96 14.48 25.88
CA ILE A 449 -3.74 15.52 26.90
C ILE A 449 -2.34 15.33 27.49
N SER A 450 -1.45 16.30 27.29
CA SER A 450 -0.12 16.38 27.93
C SER A 450 -0.26 16.35 29.45
N THR A 451 0.69 15.71 30.17
CA THR A 451 0.71 15.79 31.65
C THR A 451 0.92 17.21 32.16
N GLU A 452 1.48 18.09 31.34
CA GLU A 452 1.75 19.50 31.67
C GLU A 452 0.56 20.42 31.34
N SER A 453 -0.50 19.89 30.69
CA SER A 453 -1.71 20.67 30.37
C SER A 453 -2.51 21.02 31.62
N GLN A 454 -3.05 22.24 31.67
CA GLN A 454 -3.95 22.68 32.75
C GLN A 454 -5.19 21.77 32.90
N ASN A 455 -5.63 21.13 31.81
CA ASN A 455 -6.77 20.21 31.81
C ASN A 455 -6.43 18.80 32.32
N PHE A 456 -5.16 18.43 32.52
CA PHE A 456 -4.80 17.06 32.89
C PHE A 456 -5.37 16.66 34.27
N ALA A 457 -5.22 17.53 35.27
CA ALA A 457 -5.79 17.28 36.61
C ALA A 457 -7.34 17.18 36.58
N GLU A 458 -8.00 18.02 35.77
CA GLU A 458 -9.46 18.01 35.63
C GLU A 458 -9.95 16.74 34.94
N THR A 459 -9.31 16.33 33.83
CA THR A 459 -9.68 15.12 33.08
C THR A 459 -9.42 13.85 33.88
N VAL A 460 -8.38 13.79 34.71
CA VAL A 460 -8.18 12.72 35.71
C VAL A 460 -9.29 12.73 36.77
N GLN A 461 -9.57 13.88 37.40
CA GLN A 461 -10.59 13.99 38.45
C GLN A 461 -11.98 13.59 37.96
N LYS A 462 -12.37 14.07 36.77
CA LYS A 462 -13.63 13.73 36.10
C LYS A 462 -13.63 12.33 35.50
N ARG A 463 -12.49 11.63 35.42
CA ARG A 463 -12.31 10.34 34.73
C ARG A 463 -12.75 10.41 33.26
N LEU A 464 -12.15 11.32 32.52
CA LEU A 464 -12.35 11.52 31.07
C LEU A 464 -11.21 10.90 30.24
N LEU A 465 -10.20 10.32 30.88
CA LEU A 465 -9.08 9.64 30.22
C LEU A 465 -9.29 8.12 30.18
N VAL A 466 -8.71 7.48 29.17
CA VAL A 466 -8.59 6.02 29.04
C VAL A 466 -7.86 5.46 30.27
N SER A 467 -8.44 4.43 30.88
CA SER A 467 -7.90 3.80 32.10
C SER A 467 -6.91 2.67 31.79
N GLU A 468 -6.05 2.33 32.76
CA GLU A 468 -5.16 1.17 32.65
C GLU A 468 -5.92 -0.15 32.91
N ARG A 469 -5.67 -1.14 32.06
CA ARG A 469 -6.25 -2.49 32.14
C ARG A 469 -5.73 -3.22 33.39
N ASN A 470 -6.63 -3.93 34.06
CA ASN A 470 -6.41 -4.63 35.34
C ASN A 470 -6.09 -3.74 36.55
N SER A 471 -5.93 -2.43 36.35
CA SER A 471 -5.78 -1.41 37.40
C SER A 471 -7.12 -0.79 37.82
N ASP A 472 -7.09 0.08 38.84
CA ASP A 472 -8.25 0.89 39.25
C ASP A 472 -8.65 1.84 38.11
N ARG A 473 -9.95 1.98 37.82
CA ARG A 473 -10.50 2.91 36.81
C ARG A 473 -10.19 4.40 37.06
N ARG A 474 -9.58 4.74 38.19
CA ARG A 474 -9.04 6.08 38.51
C ARG A 474 -7.61 6.30 38.00
N ILE A 475 -6.91 5.24 37.59
CA ILE A 475 -5.54 5.31 37.08
C ILE A 475 -5.61 5.51 35.56
N PRO A 476 -5.18 6.67 35.02
CA PRO A 476 -5.13 6.89 33.58
C PRO A 476 -4.00 6.05 32.97
N ALA A 477 -4.26 5.44 31.81
CA ALA A 477 -3.22 4.83 31.01
C ALA A 477 -2.46 5.94 30.26
N LEU A 478 -1.15 6.04 30.50
CA LEU A 478 -0.29 7.01 29.84
C LEU A 478 0.36 6.44 28.59
N THR A 479 0.61 7.31 27.63
CA THR A 479 1.27 7.04 26.34
C THR A 479 2.27 8.14 26.00
N ARG A 480 2.92 8.02 24.85
CA ARG A 480 3.67 9.09 24.20
C ARG A 480 3.01 9.40 22.87
N PHE A 481 3.05 10.66 22.45
CA PHE A 481 2.48 11.08 21.18
C PHE A 481 3.32 12.21 20.59
N LYS A 482 3.88 12.01 19.38
CA LYS A 482 4.82 12.93 18.73
C LYS A 482 5.93 13.41 19.69
N SER A 483 5.90 14.69 20.07
CA SER A 483 6.85 15.37 20.96
C SER A 483 6.46 15.31 22.45
N LEU A 484 5.27 14.78 22.80
CA LEU A 484 4.84 14.64 24.19
C LEU A 484 5.57 13.45 24.85
N PRO A 485 6.37 13.68 25.91
CA PRO A 485 7.09 12.61 26.61
C PRO A 485 6.16 11.76 27.49
N SER A 486 4.97 12.29 27.81
CA SER A 486 3.90 11.66 28.57
C SER A 486 2.56 12.35 28.25
N ALA A 487 1.52 11.57 27.94
CA ALA A 487 0.17 12.07 27.69
C ALA A 487 -0.89 11.03 28.11
N GLY A 488 -2.07 11.49 28.50
CA GLY A 488 -3.28 10.66 28.59
C GLY A 488 -4.09 10.73 27.29
N VAL A 489 -4.88 9.70 26.99
CA VAL A 489 -5.84 9.72 25.86
C VAL A 489 -7.25 9.99 26.40
N LEU A 490 -8.00 10.89 25.78
CA LEU A 490 -9.41 11.15 26.11
C LEU A 490 -10.27 9.93 25.76
N ASP A 491 -11.04 9.41 26.71
CA ASP A 491 -11.99 8.33 26.46
C ASP A 491 -13.33 8.90 25.95
N ILE A 492 -13.43 9.07 24.64
CA ILE A 492 -14.66 9.45 23.93
C ILE A 492 -15.82 8.43 24.10
N THR A 493 -15.54 7.21 24.55
CA THR A 493 -16.58 6.19 24.77
C THR A 493 -17.32 6.37 26.10
N ASN A 494 -16.83 7.29 26.94
CA ASN A 494 -17.54 7.82 28.10
C ASN A 494 -18.34 9.06 27.68
N ASN A 495 -19.68 9.00 27.84
CA ASN A 495 -20.64 10.04 27.45
C ASN A 495 -20.36 11.45 28.02
N ARG A 496 -19.48 11.59 29.02
CA ARG A 496 -19.10 12.86 29.65
C ARG A 496 -17.91 13.54 28.97
N SER A 497 -17.12 12.80 28.19
CA SER A 497 -15.95 13.33 27.50
C SER A 497 -16.33 14.11 26.24
N VAL A 498 -17.35 13.66 25.51
CA VAL A 498 -17.79 14.32 24.26
C VAL A 498 -18.31 15.75 24.50
N PRO A 499 -19.21 16.03 25.47
CA PRO A 499 -19.59 17.40 25.79
C PRO A 499 -18.40 18.26 26.24
N TRP A 500 -17.52 17.72 27.09
CA TRP A 500 -16.33 18.45 27.57
C TRP A 500 -15.40 18.90 26.44
N ILE A 501 -15.22 18.06 25.41
CA ILE A 501 -14.46 18.41 24.20
C ILE A 501 -15.21 19.47 23.38
N LEU A 502 -16.52 19.30 23.18
CA LEU A 502 -17.35 20.26 22.43
C LEU A 502 -17.38 21.64 23.09
N ASP A 503 -17.56 21.72 24.40
CA ASP A 503 -17.61 22.98 25.16
C ASP A 503 -16.32 23.79 24.99
N LYS A 504 -15.16 23.12 25.06
CA LYS A 504 -13.83 23.72 24.83
C LYS A 504 -13.66 24.20 23.38
N LEU A 505 -13.96 23.35 22.40
CA LEU A 505 -13.78 23.67 20.98
C LEU A 505 -14.77 24.73 20.49
N GLN A 506 -15.99 24.75 21.00
CA GLN A 506 -16.98 25.79 20.71
C GLN A 506 -16.53 27.15 21.26
N ALA A 507 -15.96 27.20 22.46
CA ALA A 507 -15.38 28.45 22.97
C ALA A 507 -14.25 29.00 22.07
N VAL A 508 -13.44 28.12 21.46
CA VAL A 508 -12.41 28.54 20.48
C VAL A 508 -13.04 29.04 19.17
N ILE A 509 -14.12 28.42 18.67
CA ILE A 509 -14.89 28.93 17.52
C ILE A 509 -15.50 30.30 17.84
N ASP A 510 -16.09 30.46 19.03
CA ASP A 510 -16.80 31.68 19.42
C ASP A 510 -15.86 32.86 19.74
N GLU A 511 -14.68 32.61 20.32
CA GLU A 511 -13.68 33.65 20.65
C GLU A 511 -12.78 34.03 19.45
N TYR A 512 -12.49 33.08 18.54
CA TYR A 512 -11.49 33.25 17.47
C TYR A 512 -11.99 33.05 16.03
N HIS A 513 -13.25 32.65 15.85
CA HIS A 513 -13.93 32.53 14.55
C HIS A 513 -13.25 31.59 13.54
N ILE A 514 -12.55 30.55 14.00
CA ILE A 514 -11.90 29.57 13.13
C ILE A 514 -12.91 28.80 12.26
N ASP A 515 -12.56 28.58 10.99
CA ASP A 515 -13.45 27.99 10.00
C ASP A 515 -13.61 26.46 10.14
N SER A 516 -12.58 25.77 10.66
CA SER A 516 -12.51 24.31 10.65
C SER A 516 -11.42 23.72 11.56
N PHE A 517 -11.44 22.40 11.71
CA PHE A 517 -10.40 21.61 12.36
C PHE A 517 -9.74 20.59 11.41
N TYR A 518 -8.51 20.22 11.75
CA TYR A 518 -7.82 19.04 11.25
C TYR A 518 -7.59 18.06 12.40
N PHE A 519 -7.95 16.80 12.21
CA PHE A 519 -7.96 15.78 13.26
C PHE A 519 -6.70 14.92 13.17
N ASP A 520 -5.74 15.18 14.06
CA ASP A 520 -4.53 14.40 14.16
C ASP A 520 -4.70 13.27 15.20
N LEU A 521 -5.09 12.10 14.71
CA LEU A 521 -5.55 10.96 15.51
C LEU A 521 -4.45 9.92 15.80
N GLY A 522 -3.25 10.11 15.27
CA GLY A 522 -2.12 9.18 15.40
C GLY A 522 -2.36 7.81 14.76
N THR A 523 -1.51 6.85 15.10
CA THR A 523 -1.57 5.43 14.70
C THR A 523 -2.29 4.59 15.77
N ALA A 524 -2.45 3.29 15.57
CA ALA A 524 -2.97 2.41 16.63
C ALA A 524 -2.01 2.36 17.84
N TYR A 525 -0.70 2.50 17.59
CA TYR A 525 0.37 2.37 18.58
C TYR A 525 0.55 3.61 19.47
N ASP A 526 -0.09 4.73 19.14
CA ASP A 526 -0.12 5.91 20.01
C ASP A 526 -1.13 5.77 21.18
N ILE A 527 -2.05 4.81 21.12
CA ILE A 527 -2.93 4.45 22.24
C ILE A 527 -2.15 3.62 23.28
N PRO A 528 -2.29 3.87 24.60
CA PRO A 528 -1.59 3.14 25.65
C PRO A 528 -1.67 1.62 25.49
N HIS A 529 -0.54 0.93 25.67
CA HIS A 529 -0.44 -0.52 25.41
C HIS A 529 -1.49 -1.34 26.20
N TYR A 530 -1.68 -1.02 27.48
CA TYR A 530 -2.68 -1.64 28.34
C TYR A 530 -3.97 -0.81 28.46
N TYR A 531 -4.47 -0.27 27.34
CA TYR A 531 -5.69 0.56 27.34
C TYR A 531 -6.94 -0.17 27.84
N ARG A 532 -7.83 0.57 28.51
CA ARG A 532 -9.21 0.19 28.84
C ARG A 532 -10.12 1.43 28.80
N CYS A 533 -11.00 1.47 27.81
CA CYS A 533 -12.08 2.44 27.70
C CYS A 533 -13.33 2.00 28.50
N GLU A 534 -14.30 2.90 28.66
CA GLU A 534 -15.59 2.63 29.29
C GLU A 534 -16.45 1.68 28.45
N SER A 535 -16.53 1.91 27.13
CA SER A 535 -17.12 0.96 26.17
C SER A 535 -16.06 0.08 25.49
N PHE A 536 -16.49 -1.07 24.99
CA PHE A 536 -15.62 -2.03 24.31
C PHE A 536 -15.11 -1.52 22.95
N LEU A 537 -13.82 -1.71 22.68
CA LEU A 537 -13.21 -1.48 21.35
C LEU A 537 -12.70 -2.81 20.78
N ILE A 538 -12.98 -3.07 19.50
CA ILE A 538 -12.51 -4.27 18.78
C ILE A 538 -10.96 -4.32 18.74
N ASN A 539 -10.36 -3.19 18.41
CA ASN A 539 -8.92 -2.93 18.37
C ASN A 539 -8.67 -1.43 18.70
N PRO A 540 -7.42 -0.95 18.80
CA PRO A 540 -7.17 0.47 19.08
C PRO A 540 -7.73 1.41 18.00
N ASP A 541 -7.66 1.05 16.71
CA ASP A 541 -8.14 1.90 15.61
C ASP A 541 -9.64 2.17 15.62
N HIS A 542 -10.46 1.28 16.21
CA HIS A 542 -11.90 1.51 16.37
C HIS A 542 -12.18 2.83 17.12
N TYR A 543 -11.27 3.27 18.00
CA TYR A 543 -11.31 4.59 18.63
C TYR A 543 -11.46 5.72 17.60
N LYS A 544 -10.75 5.66 16.48
CA LYS A 544 -10.72 6.73 15.46
C LYS A 544 -12.03 6.82 14.70
N THR A 545 -12.60 5.67 14.35
CA THR A 545 -13.94 5.58 13.74
C THR A 545 -15.00 6.19 14.64
N ILE A 546 -14.92 5.97 15.96
CA ILE A 546 -15.81 6.64 16.93
C ILE A 546 -15.50 8.14 16.97
N PHE A 547 -14.24 8.55 17.10
CA PHE A 547 -13.84 9.97 17.22
C PHE A 547 -14.38 10.79 16.05
N THR A 548 -14.07 10.39 14.81
CA THR A 548 -14.54 11.13 13.63
C THR A 548 -16.06 11.12 13.52
N LYS A 549 -16.73 9.97 13.67
CA LYS A 549 -18.21 9.89 13.56
C LYS A 549 -18.96 10.64 14.66
N THR A 550 -18.33 10.85 15.82
CA THR A 550 -18.88 11.67 16.91
C THR A 550 -18.84 13.16 16.57
N PHE A 551 -17.74 13.67 16.00
CA PHE A 551 -17.57 15.11 15.78
C PHE A 551 -17.96 15.60 14.38
N GLU A 552 -17.98 14.75 13.34
CA GLU A 552 -18.28 15.12 11.93
C GLU A 552 -19.64 15.83 11.72
N LYS A 553 -20.57 15.70 12.67
CA LYS A 553 -21.90 16.34 12.59
C LYS A 553 -21.92 17.73 13.24
N ALA A 554 -21.06 17.94 14.24
CA ALA A 554 -21.02 19.11 15.11
C ALA A 554 -19.95 20.13 14.69
N LEU A 555 -18.79 19.66 14.23
CA LEU A 555 -17.65 20.50 13.86
C LEU A 555 -17.39 20.44 12.34
N ASN A 556 -16.89 21.53 11.76
CA ASN A 556 -16.36 21.51 10.40
C ASN A 556 -14.95 20.91 10.42
N ILE A 557 -14.72 19.82 9.67
CA ILE A 557 -13.46 19.07 9.67
C ILE A 557 -12.96 18.96 8.23
N ILE A 558 -11.77 19.49 7.95
CA ILE A 558 -11.17 19.47 6.60
C ILE A 558 -10.35 18.21 6.33
N GLY A 559 -9.91 17.50 7.37
CA GLY A 559 -9.19 16.25 7.20
C GLY A 559 -8.81 15.52 8.49
N VAL A 560 -8.37 14.27 8.33
CA VAL A 560 -7.88 13.37 9.38
C VAL A 560 -6.48 12.84 9.05
N SER A 561 -5.64 12.57 10.06
CA SER A 561 -4.31 11.98 9.88
C SER A 561 -4.28 10.44 9.82
N SER A 562 -5.38 9.75 10.16
CA SER A 562 -5.52 8.29 10.07
C SER A 562 -6.99 7.88 9.99
N ALA A 563 -7.30 6.77 9.29
CA ALA A 563 -8.65 6.22 9.19
C ALA A 563 -8.66 4.70 8.91
N ILE A 564 -9.60 3.97 9.50
CA ILE A 564 -9.93 2.57 9.12
C ILE A 564 -11.34 2.42 8.52
N SER A 565 -12.07 3.52 8.41
CA SER A 565 -13.41 3.60 7.83
C SER A 565 -13.53 4.93 7.09
N LEU A 566 -14.19 4.95 5.93
CA LEU A 566 -14.43 6.16 5.14
C LEU A 566 -15.10 7.25 6.00
N PRO A 567 -14.46 8.40 6.26
CA PRO A 567 -15.12 9.54 6.89
C PRO A 567 -16.08 10.21 5.92
N ARG A 568 -17.09 10.92 6.45
CA ARG A 568 -18.00 11.70 5.58
C ARG A 568 -17.27 12.90 4.95
N PRO A 569 -17.59 13.28 3.70
CA PRO A 569 -17.14 14.57 3.16
C PRO A 569 -17.61 15.73 4.07
N PRO A 570 -16.84 16.83 4.19
CA PRO A 570 -15.71 17.23 3.35
C PRO A 570 -14.34 16.69 3.82
N ILE A 571 -14.31 15.73 4.75
CA ILE A 571 -13.07 15.25 5.38
C ILE A 571 -12.18 14.50 4.38
N PHE A 572 -10.98 15.04 4.11
CA PHE A 572 -9.94 14.32 3.37
C PHE A 572 -9.09 13.46 4.32
N VAL A 573 -8.80 12.21 3.97
CA VAL A 573 -7.79 11.43 4.70
C VAL A 573 -6.39 11.80 4.18
N SER A 574 -5.49 12.10 5.10
CA SER A 574 -4.12 12.44 4.74
C SER A 574 -3.30 11.20 4.42
N LEU A 575 -2.35 11.33 3.50
CA LEU A 575 -1.23 10.40 3.40
C LEU A 575 -0.38 10.42 4.68
N PRO A 576 0.41 9.37 4.95
CA PRO A 576 1.43 9.44 6.00
C PRO A 576 2.45 10.53 5.63
N PRO A 577 3.09 11.18 6.61
CA PRO A 577 4.05 12.25 6.35
C PRO A 577 5.24 11.74 5.54
N PHE A 578 5.55 12.43 4.44
CA PHE A 578 6.66 12.08 3.57
C PHE A 578 7.81 13.08 3.73
N GLU A 579 9.00 12.60 4.08
CA GLU A 579 10.21 13.41 4.14
C GLU A 579 10.59 14.03 2.79
N SER A 580 11.46 15.04 2.79
CA SER A 580 12.00 15.70 1.60
C SER A 580 13.06 14.86 0.86
N SER A 581 12.69 13.66 0.41
CA SER A 581 13.57 12.77 -0.38
C SER A 581 12.89 12.23 -1.65
N TRP A 582 13.73 11.90 -2.64
CA TRP A 582 13.29 11.23 -3.88
C TRP A 582 12.68 9.85 -3.64
N GLU A 583 13.03 9.18 -2.54
CA GLU A 583 12.42 7.90 -2.18
C GLU A 583 11.02 8.09 -1.61
N ALA A 584 10.83 9.06 -0.72
CA ALA A 584 9.52 9.42 -0.21
C ALA A 584 8.58 9.90 -1.34
N MET A 585 9.09 10.71 -2.28
CA MET A 585 8.33 11.12 -3.47
C MET A 585 7.83 9.92 -4.30
N ARG A 586 8.66 8.88 -4.48
CA ARG A 586 8.25 7.64 -5.19
C ARG A 586 7.12 6.89 -4.48
N ARG A 587 7.01 6.99 -3.15
CA ARG A 587 5.95 6.32 -2.39
C ARG A 587 4.59 7.03 -2.47
N VAL A 588 4.52 8.30 -2.92
CA VAL A 588 3.27 9.07 -2.97
C VAL A 588 2.23 8.43 -3.90
N ILE A 589 2.61 8.05 -5.12
CA ILE A 589 1.67 7.48 -6.11
C ILE A 589 1.17 6.09 -5.68
N PRO A 590 2.03 5.10 -5.34
CA PRO A 590 1.58 3.81 -4.79
C PRO A 590 0.63 3.97 -3.60
N THR A 591 0.88 4.92 -2.71
CA THR A 591 0.00 5.17 -1.56
C THR A 591 -1.35 5.77 -1.98
N MET A 592 -1.36 6.76 -2.89
CA MET A 592 -2.60 7.29 -3.49
C MET A 592 -3.44 6.18 -4.13
N LEU A 593 -2.81 5.33 -4.94
CA LEU A 593 -3.47 4.24 -5.66
C LEU A 593 -4.03 3.18 -4.70
N THR A 594 -3.27 2.75 -3.70
CA THR A 594 -3.75 1.81 -2.67
C THR A 594 -4.91 2.39 -1.87
N TYR A 595 -4.83 3.65 -1.45
CA TYR A 595 -5.88 4.27 -0.64
C TYR A 595 -7.16 4.54 -1.46
N GLY A 596 -7.01 4.84 -2.76
CA GLY A 596 -8.12 4.89 -3.71
C GLY A 596 -8.82 3.53 -3.88
N VAL A 597 -8.05 2.45 -4.10
CA VAL A 597 -8.58 1.07 -4.17
C VAL A 597 -9.18 0.60 -2.83
N ASN A 598 -8.72 1.14 -1.71
CA ASN A 598 -9.37 0.91 -0.41
C ASN A 598 -10.74 1.59 -0.28
N GLY A 599 -11.18 2.38 -1.26
CA GLY A 599 -12.49 3.05 -1.27
C GLY A 599 -12.50 4.45 -0.65
N PHE A 600 -11.35 5.14 -0.62
CA PHE A 600 -11.26 6.52 -0.13
C PHE A 600 -11.04 7.48 -1.31
N PRO A 601 -12.08 8.18 -1.79
CA PRO A 601 -11.93 9.06 -2.94
C PRO A 601 -11.33 10.44 -2.61
N PHE A 602 -11.42 10.89 -1.36
CA PHE A 602 -10.95 12.20 -0.91
C PHE A 602 -9.69 12.07 -0.06
N LEU A 603 -8.53 12.27 -0.71
CA LEU A 603 -7.20 12.04 -0.13
C LEU A 603 -6.30 13.28 -0.26
N MET A 604 -5.55 13.60 0.80
CA MET A 604 -4.62 14.74 0.85
C MET A 604 -3.16 14.26 0.74
N PRO A 605 -2.41 14.62 -0.33
CA PRO A 605 -1.23 13.88 -0.80
C PRO A 605 0.11 14.19 -0.08
N GLY A 606 0.09 14.76 1.13
CA GLY A 606 1.30 15.34 1.76
C GLY A 606 1.72 16.66 1.12
N ALA A 607 2.74 17.32 1.68
CA ALA A 607 3.16 18.65 1.24
C ALA A 607 4.13 18.63 0.04
N VAL A 608 4.10 19.70 -0.78
CA VAL A 608 5.01 19.88 -1.92
C VAL A 608 6.46 19.97 -1.45
N GLY A 609 7.29 19.01 -1.90
CA GLY A 609 8.69 18.89 -1.51
C GLY A 609 8.91 18.14 -0.19
N GLY A 610 7.87 17.57 0.40
CA GLY A 610 7.90 16.87 1.67
C GLY A 610 7.20 17.62 2.81
N ASP A 611 6.63 16.85 3.73
CA ASP A 611 6.16 17.30 5.03
C ASP A 611 7.35 17.52 5.98
N ILE A 612 7.29 18.55 6.81
CA ILE A 612 8.38 18.90 7.73
C ILE A 612 8.49 17.85 8.85
N TYR A 613 9.69 17.31 9.07
CA TYR A 613 9.99 16.35 10.12
C TYR A 613 10.95 16.93 11.16
N TRP A 614 10.68 16.70 12.45
CA TRP A 614 11.42 17.32 13.55
C TRP A 614 12.29 16.32 14.32
N PRO A 615 13.64 16.49 14.33
CA PRO A 615 14.52 15.70 15.20
C PRO A 615 14.14 15.90 16.67
N GLY A 616 14.13 14.81 17.44
CA GLY A 616 13.47 14.68 18.73
C GLY A 616 12.11 13.95 18.69
N SER A 617 11.44 13.84 17.53
CA SER A 617 10.24 12.98 17.35
C SER A 617 10.60 11.50 17.10
N GLU A 618 11.69 11.05 17.69
CA GLU A 618 12.51 9.87 17.31
C GLU A 618 11.93 8.51 17.76
N GLN A 619 10.61 8.40 17.82
CA GLN A 619 9.95 7.09 17.86
C GLN A 619 9.83 6.45 16.46
N PHE A 620 10.24 7.15 15.39
CA PHE A 620 9.95 6.78 14.00
C PHE A 620 11.17 6.54 13.08
N LEU A 621 12.43 6.71 13.53
CA LEU A 621 13.63 6.38 12.72
C LEU A 621 14.82 5.86 13.54
N PRO A 622 15.56 4.84 13.04
CA PRO A 622 16.88 4.48 13.55
C PRO A 622 18.03 5.11 12.72
N SER A 623 18.96 5.76 13.41
CA SER A 623 20.37 6.01 13.05
C SER A 623 20.74 6.39 11.59
N SER A 624 20.99 7.69 11.40
CA SER A 624 22.23 8.20 10.76
C SER A 624 22.64 7.66 9.37
N LYS A 625 21.95 8.06 8.29
CA LYS A 625 22.50 8.05 6.91
C LYS A 625 22.24 9.33 6.10
N GLY A 626 22.27 10.49 6.77
CA GLY A 626 22.48 11.79 6.14
C GLY A 626 23.67 12.48 6.80
N SER A 627 24.81 12.56 6.09
CA SER A 627 25.90 13.45 6.51
C SER A 627 25.53 14.88 6.13
N MET A 628 25.27 15.72 7.13
CA MET A 628 25.13 17.16 6.91
C MET A 628 26.47 17.72 6.43
N ASP A 629 26.55 18.14 5.16
CA ASP A 629 27.65 18.98 4.67
C ASP A 629 27.32 20.44 5.03
N PRO A 630 28.04 21.09 5.98
CA PRO A 630 27.62 22.36 6.57
C PRO A 630 28.03 23.58 5.70
N MET A 631 27.91 23.46 4.36
CA MET A 631 28.38 24.46 3.40
C MET A 631 27.38 24.75 2.27
N ASN A 632 26.19 25.24 2.62
CA ASN A 632 25.49 26.32 1.92
C ASN A 632 24.22 26.73 2.70
N ILE A 633 24.40 27.38 3.85
CA ILE A 633 23.30 27.76 4.75
C ILE A 633 22.64 29.07 4.28
N THR A 634 21.42 28.96 3.74
CA THR A 634 20.50 30.11 3.54
C THR A 634 19.21 29.87 4.33
N GLN A 635 19.23 30.21 5.62
CA GLN A 635 18.11 29.94 6.54
C GLN A 635 17.52 31.24 7.11
N GLU A 636 16.20 31.41 6.94
CA GLU A 636 15.36 31.89 8.04
C GLU A 636 14.87 30.64 8.81
N ASN A 637 14.77 30.72 10.13
CA ASN A 637 14.08 29.74 11.00
C ASN A 637 14.61 28.29 11.03
N GLY A 638 15.84 28.02 10.57
CA GLY A 638 16.51 26.72 10.84
C GLY A 638 15.91 25.50 10.13
N ILE A 639 15.04 25.70 9.14
CA ILE A 639 14.52 24.64 8.26
C ILE A 639 15.25 24.73 6.92
N ASP A 640 15.96 23.69 6.54
CA ASP A 640 16.55 23.61 5.20
C ASP A 640 15.45 23.43 4.15
N LEU A 641 15.59 24.14 3.02
CA LEU A 641 14.68 23.96 1.90
C LEU A 641 14.94 22.59 1.24
N PRO A 642 13.88 21.87 0.79
CA PRO A 642 14.04 20.68 -0.04
C PRO A 642 14.96 20.94 -1.25
N GLU A 643 15.58 19.88 -1.78
CA GLU A 643 16.42 20.01 -2.97
C GLU A 643 15.62 20.63 -4.13
N ARG A 644 16.18 21.64 -4.82
CA ARG A 644 15.42 22.43 -5.81
C ARG A 644 14.81 21.56 -6.92
N GLU A 645 15.51 20.56 -7.45
CA GLU A 645 14.94 19.68 -8.48
C GLU A 645 13.80 18.81 -7.89
N LEU A 646 14.00 18.23 -6.70
CA LEU A 646 12.97 17.48 -5.98
C LEU A 646 11.71 18.34 -5.77
N TYR A 647 11.83 19.57 -5.26
CA TYR A 647 10.70 20.47 -5.08
C TYR A 647 9.97 20.78 -6.40
N MET A 648 10.72 21.03 -7.48
CA MET A 648 10.17 21.29 -8.81
C MET A 648 9.40 20.06 -9.36
N ARG A 649 9.95 18.84 -9.25
CA ARG A 649 9.27 17.61 -9.67
C ARG A 649 8.08 17.25 -8.75
N TRP A 650 8.17 17.50 -7.45
CA TRP A 650 7.08 17.27 -6.50
C TRP A 650 5.92 18.24 -6.74
N LEU A 651 6.21 19.51 -7.05
CA LEU A 651 5.20 20.51 -7.44
C LEU A 651 4.50 20.11 -8.75
N GLN A 652 5.26 19.62 -9.73
CA GLN A 652 4.73 19.06 -10.97
C GLN A 652 3.76 17.89 -10.73
N MET A 653 4.11 16.95 -9.84
CA MET A 653 3.23 15.84 -9.46
C MET A 653 1.98 16.33 -8.71
N ALA A 654 2.16 17.11 -7.64
CA ALA A 654 1.08 17.59 -6.79
C ALA A 654 0.03 18.42 -7.55
N THR A 655 0.45 19.13 -8.60
CA THR A 655 -0.42 19.92 -9.50
C THR A 655 -1.66 19.14 -9.96
N PHE A 656 -1.55 17.81 -10.14
CA PHE A 656 -2.62 16.93 -10.60
C PHE A 656 -3.35 16.14 -9.50
N LEU A 657 -2.84 16.16 -8.26
CA LEU A 657 -3.42 15.43 -7.12
C LEU A 657 -4.60 16.21 -6.49
N PRO A 658 -5.45 15.60 -5.64
CA PRO A 658 -6.72 16.21 -5.25
C PRO A 658 -6.58 17.55 -4.52
N VAL A 659 -5.62 17.66 -3.60
CA VAL A 659 -5.35 18.85 -2.78
C VAL A 659 -3.91 19.32 -2.97
N MET A 660 -3.71 20.64 -3.11
CA MET A 660 -2.37 21.26 -3.12
C MET A 660 -1.98 21.68 -1.71
N LYS A 661 -1.09 20.94 -1.05
CA LYS A 661 -0.59 21.25 0.29
C LYS A 661 0.83 21.82 0.25
N PHE A 662 1.09 22.89 0.99
CA PHE A 662 2.40 23.57 1.03
C PHE A 662 2.90 23.76 2.46
N THR A 663 4.17 23.42 2.66
CA THR A 663 5.00 23.77 3.84
C THR A 663 5.95 24.91 3.47
N HIS A 664 6.64 24.77 2.34
CA HIS A 664 7.55 25.77 1.77
C HIS A 664 6.94 26.47 0.55
N LEU A 665 7.05 27.80 0.50
CA LEU A 665 6.57 28.62 -0.63
C LEU A 665 7.59 28.65 -1.77
N PRO A 666 7.16 28.66 -3.05
CA PRO A 666 8.07 28.72 -4.21
C PRO A 666 9.02 29.93 -4.21
N SER A 667 8.62 31.04 -3.57
CA SER A 667 9.41 32.26 -3.42
C SER A 667 10.67 32.09 -2.57
N LYS A 668 10.68 31.18 -1.59
CA LYS A 668 11.81 31.02 -0.65
C LYS A 668 13.10 30.52 -1.33
N TYR A 669 13.00 29.93 -2.53
CA TYR A 669 14.15 29.52 -3.34
C TYR A 669 14.91 30.68 -4.00
N ASN A 670 14.32 31.88 -4.08
CA ASN A 670 14.89 33.04 -4.79
C ASN A 670 15.32 32.75 -6.25
N ASP A 671 14.67 31.78 -6.92
CA ASP A 671 14.96 31.35 -8.29
C ASP A 671 13.73 31.62 -9.17
N GLU A 672 13.86 32.55 -10.11
CA GLU A 672 12.75 32.98 -10.98
C GLU A 672 12.11 31.82 -11.74
N ARG A 673 12.87 30.75 -12.05
CA ARG A 673 12.37 29.58 -12.78
C ARG A 673 11.46 28.71 -11.92
N VAL A 674 11.66 28.69 -10.59
CA VAL A 674 10.77 28.01 -9.64
C VAL A 674 9.46 28.78 -9.51
N LEU A 675 9.51 30.11 -9.50
CA LEU A 675 8.32 30.98 -9.50
C LEU A 675 7.55 30.91 -10.82
N GLU A 676 8.23 30.95 -11.97
CA GLU A 676 7.61 30.84 -13.29
C GLU A 676 6.98 29.44 -13.48
N MET A 677 7.67 28.37 -13.08
CA MET A 677 7.09 27.03 -13.02
C MET A 677 5.82 27.01 -12.16
N ALA A 678 5.88 27.51 -10.92
CA ALA A 678 4.73 27.49 -10.02
C ALA A 678 3.53 28.27 -10.59
N LYS A 679 3.78 29.40 -11.25
CA LYS A 679 2.76 30.18 -11.97
C LYS A 679 2.14 29.41 -13.14
N ASN A 680 2.97 28.79 -13.97
CA ASN A 680 2.51 28.00 -15.13
C ASN A 680 1.75 26.74 -14.72
N LEU A 681 2.21 26.03 -13.69
CA LEU A 681 1.52 24.86 -13.11
C LEU A 681 0.20 25.26 -12.42
N THR A 682 0.15 26.41 -11.74
CA THR A 682 -1.09 26.93 -11.15
C THR A 682 -2.12 27.25 -12.24
N LEU A 683 -1.70 27.86 -13.35
CA LEU A 683 -2.55 28.14 -14.50
C LEU A 683 -3.06 26.84 -15.17
N LEU A 684 -2.21 25.81 -15.26
CA LEU A 684 -2.58 24.48 -15.75
C LEU A 684 -3.60 23.81 -14.81
N ARG A 685 -3.39 23.87 -13.49
CA ARG A 685 -4.33 23.34 -12.50
C ARG A 685 -5.70 23.99 -12.63
N GLN A 686 -5.75 25.32 -12.66
CA GLN A 686 -7.00 26.09 -12.78
C GLN A 686 -7.76 25.82 -14.09
N LYS A 687 -7.05 25.63 -15.22
CA LYS A 687 -7.68 25.43 -16.54
C LYS A 687 -8.05 23.99 -16.87
N LEU A 688 -7.31 23.00 -16.36
CA LEU A 688 -7.46 21.58 -16.73
C LEU A 688 -7.80 20.71 -15.53
N VAL A 689 -6.96 20.71 -14.50
CA VAL A 689 -7.05 19.75 -13.39
C VAL A 689 -8.26 19.99 -12.50
N THR A 690 -8.44 21.21 -11.98
CA THR A 690 -9.54 21.53 -11.06
C THR A 690 -10.92 21.30 -11.70
N PRO A 691 -11.20 21.70 -12.96
CA PRO A 691 -12.43 21.31 -13.64
C PRO A 691 -12.67 19.79 -13.71
N LEU A 692 -11.62 18.99 -13.95
CA LEU A 692 -11.73 17.53 -13.95
C LEU A 692 -11.94 16.96 -12.54
N LEU A 693 -11.22 17.45 -11.52
CA LEU A 693 -11.44 17.03 -10.12
C LEU A 693 -12.87 17.35 -9.67
N LEU A 694 -13.41 18.51 -10.01
CA LEU A 694 -14.80 18.90 -9.69
C LEU A 694 -15.84 18.08 -10.46
N LYS A 695 -15.53 17.66 -11.70
CA LYS A 695 -16.35 16.71 -12.48
C LYS A 695 -16.38 15.33 -11.81
N TYR A 696 -15.22 14.77 -11.51
CA TYR A 696 -15.08 13.44 -10.91
C TYR A 696 -15.45 13.39 -9.42
N LYS A 697 -15.48 14.53 -8.71
CA LYS A 697 -16.05 14.68 -7.36
C LYS A 697 -17.48 14.15 -7.28
N ARG A 698 -18.30 14.39 -8.30
CA ARG A 698 -19.68 13.87 -8.34
C ARG A 698 -19.69 12.34 -8.40
N GLU A 699 -18.90 11.76 -9.30
CA GLU A 699 -18.76 10.31 -9.45
C GLU A 699 -18.20 9.65 -8.18
N ALA A 700 -17.27 10.32 -7.48
CA ALA A 700 -16.81 9.94 -6.15
C ALA A 700 -17.92 9.97 -5.09
N LEU A 701 -18.81 10.96 -5.11
CA LEU A 701 -19.92 11.08 -4.16
C LEU A 701 -21.08 10.11 -4.43
N GLU A 702 -21.29 9.74 -5.69
CA GLU A 702 -22.39 8.86 -6.15
C GLU A 702 -21.98 7.38 -6.17
N GLU A 703 -20.76 7.06 -6.61
CA GLU A 703 -20.28 5.69 -6.84
C GLU A 703 -19.07 5.29 -5.98
N GLY A 704 -18.55 6.19 -5.13
CA GLY A 704 -17.39 5.92 -4.26
C GLY A 704 -16.04 5.86 -4.99
N LEU A 705 -16.01 6.01 -6.32
CA LEU A 705 -14.82 5.83 -7.15
C LEU A 705 -13.77 6.94 -6.91
N PRO A 706 -12.48 6.61 -6.80
CA PRO A 706 -11.46 7.59 -6.47
C PRO A 706 -11.21 8.61 -7.59
N LEU A 707 -10.81 9.83 -7.17
CA LEU A 707 -10.43 10.92 -8.06
C LEU A 707 -9.14 10.60 -8.83
N ILE A 708 -8.17 10.02 -8.12
CA ILE A 708 -6.91 9.49 -8.67
C ILE A 708 -7.07 7.98 -8.82
N ARG A 709 -6.88 7.49 -10.06
CA ARG A 709 -7.18 6.11 -10.46
C ARG A 709 -5.92 5.39 -10.92
N PRO A 710 -5.76 4.09 -10.59
CA PRO A 710 -4.75 3.26 -11.24
C PRO A 710 -5.12 3.05 -12.71
N LEU A 711 -4.12 2.87 -13.56
CA LEU A 711 -4.34 2.80 -15.01
C LEU A 711 -5.28 1.66 -15.45
N TRP A 712 -5.30 0.54 -14.71
CA TRP A 712 -6.22 -0.56 -14.95
C TRP A 712 -7.70 -0.20 -14.75
N GLN A 713 -8.00 0.83 -13.95
CA GLN A 713 -9.37 1.30 -13.73
C GLN A 713 -9.86 2.18 -14.89
N VAL A 714 -8.97 2.79 -15.68
CA VAL A 714 -9.34 3.55 -16.88
C VAL A 714 -9.69 2.59 -18.02
N SER A 715 -8.75 1.72 -18.40
CA SER A 715 -8.97 0.68 -19.39
C SER A 715 -7.98 -0.48 -19.26
N GLY A 716 -8.40 -1.66 -19.71
CA GLY A 716 -7.61 -2.89 -19.61
C GLY A 716 -6.35 -2.90 -20.49
N GLY A 717 -5.39 -3.73 -20.08
CA GLY A 717 -4.13 -4.01 -20.78
C GLY A 717 -3.20 -4.80 -19.86
N GLU A 718 -2.25 -5.56 -20.42
CA GLU A 718 -1.42 -6.48 -19.62
C GLU A 718 -0.39 -5.75 -18.73
N ALA A 719 -0.01 -4.52 -19.07
CA ALA A 719 0.91 -3.70 -18.28
C ALA A 719 0.20 -2.85 -17.20
N ALA A 720 -1.04 -2.41 -17.44
CA ALA A 720 -1.77 -1.49 -16.57
C ALA A 720 -1.93 -1.94 -15.09
N PRO A 721 -2.00 -3.25 -14.77
CA PRO A 721 -1.90 -3.76 -13.39
C PRO A 721 -0.62 -3.38 -12.62
N ARG A 722 0.50 -3.16 -13.31
CA ARG A 722 1.83 -3.05 -12.69
C ARG A 722 2.40 -1.64 -12.63
N VAL A 723 1.75 -0.67 -13.27
CA VAL A 723 2.24 0.71 -13.30
C VAL A 723 2.00 1.34 -11.94
N ASP A 724 3.08 1.77 -11.28
CA ASP A 724 3.15 2.32 -9.92
C ASP A 724 3.60 3.79 -9.89
N ASP A 725 4.27 4.25 -10.96
CA ASP A 725 4.82 5.60 -11.12
C ASP A 725 4.00 6.53 -12.06
N GLU A 726 2.79 6.10 -12.45
CA GLU A 726 1.80 6.86 -13.22
C GLU A 726 0.41 6.73 -12.58
N PHE A 727 -0.44 7.72 -12.81
CA PHE A 727 -1.84 7.67 -12.39
C PHE A 727 -2.76 8.34 -13.41
N ALA A 728 -4.05 8.05 -13.33
CA ALA A 728 -5.08 8.79 -14.04
C ALA A 728 -5.88 9.69 -13.09
N LEU A 729 -6.40 10.80 -13.63
CA LEU A 729 -7.41 11.63 -13.00
C LEU A 729 -8.72 11.34 -13.73
N GLY A 730 -9.59 10.57 -13.09
CA GLY A 730 -10.75 9.97 -13.76
C GLY A 730 -10.35 9.11 -14.96
N ASP A 731 -11.15 9.17 -16.04
CA ASP A 731 -10.95 8.39 -17.26
C ASP A 731 -10.46 9.26 -18.45
N GLU A 732 -10.07 10.51 -18.18
CA GLU A 732 -9.79 11.56 -19.19
C GLU A 732 -8.34 12.09 -19.21
N LEU A 733 -7.55 11.86 -18.16
CA LEU A 733 -6.20 12.41 -18.04
C LEU A 733 -5.27 11.39 -17.41
N VAL A 734 -4.15 11.07 -18.07
CA VAL A 734 -3.04 10.27 -17.49
C VAL A 734 -1.86 11.18 -17.18
N VAL A 735 -1.15 10.94 -16.08
CA VAL A 735 -0.05 11.76 -15.59
C VAL A 735 1.13 10.85 -15.22
N ALA A 736 2.29 11.16 -15.78
CA ALA A 736 3.53 10.39 -15.65
C ALA A 736 4.67 11.33 -15.17
N PRO A 737 4.73 11.68 -13.87
CA PRO A 737 5.74 12.58 -13.34
C PRO A 737 7.14 11.93 -13.34
N VAL A 738 8.19 12.75 -13.25
CA VAL A 738 9.57 12.26 -13.08
C VAL A 738 9.86 12.08 -11.59
N LEU A 739 10.24 10.87 -11.19
CA LEU A 739 10.42 10.48 -9.77
C LEU A 739 11.90 10.19 -9.38
N HIS A 740 12.85 10.62 -10.20
CA HIS A 740 14.29 10.46 -9.96
C HIS A 740 15.07 11.72 -10.36
N GLN A 741 16.11 12.03 -9.59
CA GLN A 741 17.00 13.18 -9.79
C GLN A 741 17.70 13.13 -11.16
N GLY A 742 17.87 14.28 -11.80
CA GLY A 742 18.57 14.46 -13.06
C GLY A 742 17.88 13.84 -14.29
N GLN A 743 16.71 13.20 -14.15
CA GLN A 743 16.02 12.58 -15.29
C GLN A 743 15.26 13.61 -16.12
N THR A 744 15.54 13.61 -17.42
CA THR A 744 14.79 14.35 -18.46
C THR A 744 14.08 13.42 -19.46
N THR A 745 14.04 12.12 -19.16
CA THR A 745 13.40 11.05 -19.95
C THR A 745 12.84 9.99 -19.01
N ARG A 746 11.64 9.47 -19.29
CA ARG A 746 11.08 8.29 -18.61
C ARG A 746 10.30 7.39 -19.57
N GLU A 747 9.99 6.19 -19.10
CA GLU A 747 9.04 5.29 -19.77
C GLU A 747 7.60 5.74 -19.47
N VAL A 748 6.67 5.61 -20.42
CA VAL A 748 5.26 5.98 -20.21
C VAL A 748 4.33 4.91 -20.79
N TYR A 749 3.36 4.40 -20.03
CA TYR A 749 2.32 3.49 -20.51
C TYR A 749 0.97 4.19 -20.72
N LEU A 750 0.55 4.29 -21.98
CA LEU A 750 -0.78 4.82 -22.28
C LEU A 750 -1.83 3.69 -22.29
N PRO A 751 -2.92 3.78 -21.48
CA PRO A 751 -4.06 2.85 -21.53
C PRO A 751 -4.76 2.86 -22.91
N ALA A 752 -5.64 1.91 -23.17
CA ALA A 752 -6.34 1.83 -24.45
C ALA A 752 -7.21 3.08 -24.71
N GLY A 753 -7.01 3.69 -25.89
CA GLY A 753 -7.68 4.91 -26.38
C GLY A 753 -6.77 5.78 -27.26
N LEU A 754 -7.31 6.87 -27.80
CA LEU A 754 -6.54 7.98 -28.36
C LEU A 754 -6.19 9.02 -27.27
N TRP A 755 -4.94 9.49 -27.25
CA TRP A 755 -4.44 10.44 -26.26
C TRP A 755 -3.73 11.61 -26.96
N GLN A 756 -3.91 12.83 -26.44
CA GLN A 756 -3.13 13.99 -26.84
C GLN A 756 -2.05 14.28 -25.80
N ASP A 757 -0.83 14.44 -26.28
CA ASP A 757 0.37 14.80 -25.52
C ASP A 757 0.27 16.22 -24.94
N GLY A 758 0.48 16.36 -23.63
CA GLY A 758 0.41 17.65 -22.93
C GLY A 758 1.62 18.57 -23.15
N ILE A 759 2.73 18.06 -23.67
CA ILE A 759 3.97 18.82 -23.92
C ILE A 759 4.04 19.27 -25.39
N ASP A 760 3.86 18.35 -26.34
CA ASP A 760 4.01 18.63 -27.77
C ASP A 760 2.69 18.72 -28.57
N ASN A 761 1.54 18.49 -27.91
CA ASN A 761 0.20 18.51 -28.49
C ASN A 761 -0.06 17.44 -29.58
N SER A 762 0.85 16.50 -29.82
CA SER A 762 0.67 15.43 -30.80
C SER A 762 -0.32 14.35 -30.32
N LEU A 763 -0.81 13.54 -31.26
CA LEU A 763 -1.71 12.42 -30.96
C LEU A 763 -0.93 11.11 -30.82
N ARG A 764 -1.06 10.47 -29.65
CA ARG A 764 -0.48 9.18 -29.30
C ARG A 764 -1.58 8.12 -29.27
N LYS A 765 -1.34 6.96 -29.89
CA LYS A 765 -2.24 5.79 -29.75
C LYS A 765 -1.86 5.00 -28.51
N GLY A 766 -2.82 4.69 -27.66
CA GLY A 766 -2.61 3.93 -26.43
C GLY A 766 -2.48 2.41 -26.60
N ASN A 767 -2.70 1.71 -25.48
CA ASN A 767 -2.40 0.29 -25.26
C ASN A 767 -0.95 -0.07 -25.65
N ARG A 768 0.02 0.74 -25.18
CA ARG A 768 1.45 0.59 -25.44
C ARG A 768 2.31 1.40 -24.49
N TRP A 769 3.57 1.00 -24.39
CA TRP A 769 4.65 1.84 -23.86
C TRP A 769 5.14 2.86 -24.90
N MET A 770 5.62 4.00 -24.39
CA MET A 770 6.43 4.98 -25.09
C MET A 770 7.78 5.04 -24.37
N HIS A 771 8.82 4.61 -25.08
CA HIS A 771 10.18 4.50 -24.55
C HIS A 771 10.93 5.84 -24.67
N GLU A 772 11.82 6.13 -23.72
CA GLU A 772 12.67 7.34 -23.71
C GLU A 772 11.88 8.68 -23.83
N TYR A 773 10.65 8.75 -23.32
CA TYR A 773 9.78 9.91 -23.47
C TYR A 773 10.36 11.13 -22.75
N LYS A 774 10.61 12.21 -23.50
CA LYS A 774 11.35 13.40 -23.03
C LYS A 774 10.48 14.32 -22.17
N VAL A 775 10.90 14.53 -20.92
CA VAL A 775 10.25 15.41 -19.94
C VAL A 775 11.24 16.49 -19.46
N PRO A 776 11.26 17.67 -20.10
CA PRO A 776 12.06 18.81 -19.65
C PRO A 776 11.87 19.13 -18.16
N VAL A 777 12.86 19.76 -17.53
CA VAL A 777 12.83 20.06 -16.09
C VAL A 777 11.68 21.02 -15.73
N ASP A 778 11.27 21.90 -16.65
CA ASP A 778 10.14 22.82 -16.51
C ASP A 778 8.77 22.22 -16.87
N LYS A 779 8.74 20.96 -17.35
CA LYS A 779 7.53 20.28 -17.85
C LYS A 779 7.27 18.98 -17.09
N VAL A 780 6.04 18.49 -17.25
CA VAL A 780 5.52 17.25 -16.66
C VAL A 780 4.76 16.50 -17.75
N ALA A 781 4.94 15.18 -17.85
CA ALA A 781 4.22 14.39 -18.84
C ALA A 781 2.79 14.17 -18.38
N TYR A 782 1.83 14.64 -19.17
CA TYR A 782 0.41 14.35 -19.00
C TYR A 782 -0.23 14.18 -20.37
N PHE A 783 -1.32 13.40 -20.42
CA PHE A 783 -1.95 12.97 -21.65
C PHE A 783 -3.46 13.08 -21.52
N ILE A 784 -4.07 13.91 -22.36
CA ILE A 784 -5.52 14.18 -22.37
C ILE A 784 -6.18 13.19 -23.32
N ARG A 785 -7.13 12.39 -22.85
CA ARG A 785 -7.89 11.47 -23.70
C ARG A 785 -8.67 12.24 -24.75
N ARG A 786 -8.67 11.74 -25.98
CA ARG A 786 -9.45 12.29 -27.10
C ARG A 786 -10.46 11.25 -27.60
N PRO A 787 -11.60 11.70 -28.17
CA PRO A 787 -12.55 10.78 -28.80
C PRO A 787 -11.89 9.97 -29.93
N ASP A 788 -12.23 8.68 -30.01
CA ASP A 788 -11.62 7.74 -30.97
C ASP A 788 -12.12 7.93 -32.42
N ASP A 789 -12.99 8.92 -32.68
CA ASP A 789 -13.47 9.30 -34.02
C ASP A 789 -12.49 10.18 -34.80
N LEU A 790 -11.50 10.78 -34.11
CA LEU A 790 -10.36 11.49 -34.67
C LEU A 790 -9.41 10.52 -35.40
N ARG A 791 -9.85 10.04 -36.56
CA ARG A 791 -9.01 9.27 -37.49
C ARG A 791 -7.76 10.09 -37.84
N PHE A 792 -6.59 9.51 -37.58
CA PHE A 792 -5.34 9.96 -38.18
C PHE A 792 -5.54 10.11 -39.70
N ARG A 793 -5.31 11.33 -40.20
CA ARG A 793 -5.32 11.69 -41.62
C ARG A 793 -3.90 11.76 -42.17
#